data_AF-A0A6S7GCB1-F1
#
_entry.id   AF-A0A6S7GCB1-F1
#
_cell.length_a   1.000
_cell.length_b   1.000
_cell.length_c   1.000
_cell.angle_alpha   90.00
_cell.angle_beta   90.00
_cell.angle_gamma   90.00
#
_symmetry.space_group_name_H-M   'P 1'
#
loop_
_entity.id
_entity.type
_entity.pdbx_description
1 polymer ?
#
loop_
_entity_poly.entity_id
_entity_poly.type
_entity_poly.pdbx_seq_one_letter_code
_entity_poly.pdbx_strand_id
1 'polypeptide(L)'
;MVQKSEELGERKEMTSEMVSEYPCDDATREKLLSLLPDLNEMPAVVLAGDGCYIVYGPPSSASPIGYAHLSVSSNAYKCGSKNCKVISGAGKQQKISRICIHQHVLFRTLRLTMTAHKGTNLTVSTSVDKLQHATQTSEQSIGHISTIKANLDKCIPAVISPEILKRTRQIDAATLLNTKEGSWPLVLEPEDTLCRMCKSELGRPRSHPGSNGKSYLLTNGNPFREIEIKVKVCTNKECKAMHQVWPIDMGLFNICDKDKRLSSGEQKYLQKLLYNGFYCFELLTERRLDDGICGVCGTIGQCYFGDGNQKNCCSLKEVKSVPSSKSKPVPLEQFIGNLKENLLEKILFCSTSSPGVDSIDSADVPPIIAPALRGAEIFNTEMEKKSIYLTQKAITSDSSRLHYAIVSEGLNMDNLGEMDVASLKSLAGQCTIELPSNSSKCTVASKFLFLQESVQDAADLYLSLKYPPTLFVCDTPCGLARHMDLRCPDIAKHLWDDNAGCFEKPQFDRKPNVVNVPEIVPTEYRPANVALVNPESVPDLDHPISGRRRYIVGDRFHASTDPHKSPLCAYHDIKLCEQERSIKTTYQESKNHRKNFLRLRSSTMQSFLVHFLYNYLMDYYHNEQIVEKQLENLEKFLGNGQKVVRDIYHRFTIE
;
A
#
# COMPACT_ATOMS: atom_id res chain seq x y z
N MET A 1 20.26 -38.70 -19.83
CA MET A 1 19.25 -39.57 -20.48
C MET A 1 18.24 -39.99 -19.43
N VAL A 2 17.11 -39.29 -19.36
CA VAL A 2 15.93 -39.67 -18.57
C VAL A 2 14.73 -39.40 -19.49
N GLN A 3 13.80 -40.35 -19.50
CA GLN A 3 12.81 -40.62 -20.54
C GLN A 3 11.84 -39.46 -20.79
N LYS A 4 11.54 -39.23 -22.08
CA LYS A 4 10.40 -38.44 -22.55
C LYS A 4 9.11 -39.11 -22.07
N SER A 5 8.35 -38.44 -21.21
CA SER A 5 6.94 -38.74 -21.01
C SER A 5 6.17 -38.21 -22.23
N GLU A 6 5.77 -39.12 -23.11
CA GLU A 6 4.70 -38.90 -24.09
C GLU A 6 3.37 -38.71 -23.35
N GLU A 7 2.72 -37.58 -23.67
CA GLU A 7 1.28 -37.26 -23.62
C GLU A 7 1.13 -35.75 -23.36
N LEU A 8 1.72 -34.93 -24.25
CA LEU A 8 1.28 -33.54 -24.45
C LEU A 8 0.43 -33.52 -25.72
N GLY A 9 -0.84 -33.15 -25.56
CA GLY A 9 -1.88 -33.20 -26.59
C GLY A 9 -1.51 -32.52 -27.92
N GLU A 10 -2.23 -32.94 -28.99
CA GLU A 10 -2.05 -32.56 -30.39
C GLU A 10 -1.51 -31.13 -30.59
N ARG A 11 -0.26 -31.04 -31.03
CA ARG A 11 0.35 -29.79 -31.53
C ARG A 11 0.02 -29.66 -33.01
N LYS A 12 -0.52 -28.51 -33.43
CA LYS A 12 -0.86 -28.27 -34.84
C LYS A 12 -0.19 -27.01 -35.36
N GLU A 13 0.39 -27.13 -36.56
CA GLU A 13 1.14 -26.09 -37.26
C GLU A 13 0.24 -25.32 -38.24
N MET A 14 0.70 -24.16 -38.70
CA MET A 14 0.00 -23.31 -39.66
C MET A 14 0.97 -22.91 -40.78
N THR A 15 0.64 -23.23 -42.04
CA THR A 15 1.49 -22.95 -43.22
C THR A 15 0.96 -21.79 -44.07
N SER A 16 1.78 -21.26 -44.97
CA SER A 16 1.39 -20.19 -45.92
C SER A 16 0.25 -20.60 -46.86
N GLU A 17 0.26 -21.85 -47.33
CA GLU A 17 -0.80 -22.48 -48.12
C GLU A 17 -2.10 -22.57 -47.32
N MET A 18 -2.00 -22.85 -46.01
CA MET A 18 -3.19 -22.84 -45.16
C MET A 18 -3.81 -21.45 -45.07
N VAL A 19 -3.01 -20.39 -44.95
CA VAL A 19 -3.52 -19.01 -44.83
C VAL A 19 -4.16 -18.50 -46.13
N SER A 20 -3.64 -18.89 -47.30
CA SER A 20 -4.18 -18.47 -48.60
C SER A 20 -5.57 -19.04 -48.91
N GLU A 21 -5.85 -20.26 -48.46
CA GLU A 21 -7.16 -20.94 -48.63
C GLU A 21 -8.22 -20.52 -47.60
N TYR A 22 -7.85 -19.76 -46.57
CA TYR A 22 -8.77 -19.42 -45.46
C TYR A 22 -9.69 -18.25 -45.83
N PRO A 23 -11.02 -18.41 -45.74
CA PRO A 23 -11.97 -17.34 -46.05
C PRO A 23 -11.94 -16.23 -44.99
N CYS A 24 -11.14 -15.19 -45.24
CA CYS A 24 -11.02 -13.99 -44.42
C CYS A 24 -10.75 -12.75 -45.29
N ASP A 25 -10.99 -11.55 -44.73
CA ASP A 25 -10.67 -10.28 -45.40
C ASP A 25 -9.16 -10.08 -45.55
N ASP A 26 -8.75 -9.23 -46.51
CA ASP A 26 -7.34 -9.04 -46.86
C ASP A 26 -6.49 -8.53 -45.69
N ALA A 27 -7.05 -7.68 -44.81
CA ALA A 27 -6.34 -7.16 -43.65
C ALA A 27 -6.13 -8.23 -42.56
N THR A 28 -7.07 -9.17 -42.41
CA THR A 28 -6.92 -10.34 -41.54
C THR A 28 -5.92 -11.32 -42.14
N ARG A 29 -5.93 -11.51 -43.47
CA ARG A 29 -4.99 -12.40 -44.17
C ARG A 29 -3.54 -11.92 -44.03
N GLU A 30 -3.30 -10.62 -44.19
CA GLU A 30 -1.97 -10.01 -44.02
C GLU A 30 -1.42 -10.23 -42.60
N LYS A 31 -2.28 -10.11 -41.57
CA LYS A 31 -1.92 -10.39 -40.17
C LYS A 31 -1.65 -11.86 -39.88
N LEU A 32 -2.34 -12.79 -40.55
CA LEU A 32 -2.04 -14.22 -40.42
C LEU A 32 -0.71 -14.57 -41.08
N LEU A 33 -0.43 -13.99 -42.25
CA LEU A 33 0.85 -14.16 -42.94
C LEU A 33 2.02 -13.60 -42.12
N SER A 34 1.83 -12.46 -41.42
CA SER A 34 2.87 -11.87 -40.57
C SER A 34 3.23 -12.72 -39.35
N LEU A 35 2.40 -13.69 -38.94
CA LEU A 35 2.67 -14.59 -37.81
C LEU A 35 3.48 -15.83 -38.21
N LEU A 36 3.54 -16.16 -39.51
CA LEU A 36 4.21 -17.37 -40.02
C LEU A 36 5.73 -17.42 -39.74
N PRO A 37 6.51 -16.32 -39.81
CA PRO A 37 7.94 -16.36 -39.53
C PRO A 37 8.26 -16.86 -38.10
N ASP A 38 7.43 -16.50 -37.12
CA ASP A 38 7.60 -16.90 -35.71
C ASP A 38 7.12 -18.34 -35.43
N LEU A 39 6.30 -18.90 -36.32
CA LEU A 39 5.69 -20.23 -36.19
C LEU A 39 6.55 -21.36 -36.78
N ASN A 40 7.65 -21.04 -37.46
CA ASN A 40 8.57 -22.04 -38.03
C ASN A 40 9.28 -22.90 -36.96
N GLU A 41 9.29 -22.49 -35.70
CA GLU A 41 9.87 -23.26 -34.57
C GLU A 41 8.86 -23.56 -33.44
N MET A 42 7.61 -23.07 -33.55
CA MET A 42 6.65 -23.03 -32.45
C MET A 42 5.25 -23.44 -32.91
N PRO A 43 4.50 -24.27 -32.14
CA PRO A 43 3.18 -24.74 -32.57
C PRO A 43 2.16 -23.59 -32.58
N ALA A 44 1.33 -23.53 -33.62
CA ALA A 44 0.29 -22.52 -33.76
C ALA A 44 -0.88 -22.75 -32.77
N VAL A 45 -1.21 -24.02 -32.50
CA VAL A 45 -2.22 -24.42 -31.52
C VAL A 45 -1.72 -25.61 -30.70
N VAL A 46 -1.93 -25.54 -29.38
CA VAL A 46 -1.67 -26.63 -28.42
C VAL A 46 -2.94 -26.90 -27.63
N LEU A 47 -3.35 -28.17 -27.52
CA LEU A 47 -4.47 -28.58 -26.67
C LEU A 47 -4.02 -28.64 -25.20
N ALA A 48 -4.67 -27.88 -24.32
CA ALA A 48 -4.32 -27.78 -22.90
C ALA A 48 -5.31 -28.49 -21.95
N GLY A 49 -6.36 -29.12 -22.50
CA GLY A 49 -7.41 -29.84 -21.78
C GLY A 49 -8.75 -29.80 -22.53
N ASP A 50 -9.78 -30.46 -22.00
CA ASP A 50 -11.11 -30.53 -22.63
C ASP A 50 -11.68 -29.13 -22.90
N GLY A 51 -11.80 -28.79 -24.18
CA GLY A 51 -12.33 -27.51 -24.64
C GLY A 51 -11.42 -26.30 -24.38
N CYS A 52 -10.12 -26.49 -24.09
CA CYS A 52 -9.16 -25.40 -23.87
C CYS A 52 -7.95 -25.49 -24.83
N TYR A 53 -7.77 -24.46 -25.66
CA TYR A 53 -6.70 -24.35 -26.64
C TYR A 53 -5.75 -23.22 -26.28
N ILE A 54 -4.46 -23.43 -26.45
CA ILE A 54 -3.43 -22.39 -26.39
C ILE A 54 -3.07 -22.04 -27.83
N VAL A 55 -3.30 -20.78 -28.22
CA VAL A 55 -3.20 -20.35 -29.62
C VAL A 55 -2.21 -19.21 -29.75
N TYR A 56 -1.31 -19.32 -30.72
CA TYR A 56 -0.34 -18.28 -31.02
C TYR A 56 -0.99 -17.06 -31.67
N GLY A 57 -0.46 -15.89 -31.34
CA GLY A 57 -0.86 -14.60 -31.85
C GLY A 57 0.23 -13.55 -31.61
N PRO A 58 -0.03 -12.29 -31.96
CA PRO A 58 0.99 -11.26 -31.85
C PRO A 58 1.40 -11.04 -30.39
N PRO A 59 2.71 -11.00 -30.08
CA PRO A 59 3.21 -10.66 -28.75
C PRO A 59 2.65 -9.34 -28.26
N SER A 60 2.35 -9.27 -26.96
CA SER A 60 1.85 -8.05 -26.33
C SER A 60 2.31 -7.94 -24.89
N SER A 61 2.14 -6.76 -24.28
CA SER A 61 2.46 -6.53 -22.86
C SER A 61 1.76 -7.50 -21.90
N ALA A 62 0.64 -8.11 -22.31
CA ALA A 62 -0.10 -9.11 -21.54
C ALA A 62 0.28 -10.57 -21.88
N SER A 63 0.94 -10.81 -23.02
CA SER A 63 1.45 -12.12 -23.44
C SER A 63 2.76 -11.92 -24.23
N PRO A 64 3.91 -11.88 -23.55
CA PRO A 64 5.21 -11.60 -24.19
C PRO A 64 5.64 -12.70 -25.18
N ILE A 65 5.14 -13.92 -24.97
CA ILE A 65 5.45 -15.12 -25.77
C ILE A 65 4.39 -15.33 -26.88
N GLY A 66 3.41 -14.41 -27.03
CA GLY A 66 2.42 -14.45 -28.11
C GLY A 66 1.26 -15.45 -27.95
N TYR A 67 1.24 -16.28 -26.89
CA TYR A 67 0.16 -17.26 -26.71
C TYR A 67 -1.04 -16.74 -25.91
N ALA A 68 -2.24 -17.13 -26.32
CA ALA A 68 -3.49 -16.84 -25.63
C ALA A 68 -4.33 -18.12 -25.42
N HIS A 69 -4.98 -18.24 -24.26
CA HIS A 69 -5.94 -19.31 -24.01
C HIS A 69 -7.28 -19.04 -24.69
N LEU A 70 -7.83 -20.04 -25.36
CA LEU A 70 -9.18 -20.08 -25.91
C LEU A 70 -9.98 -21.20 -25.25
N SER A 71 -11.05 -20.83 -24.55
CA SER A 71 -11.99 -21.79 -23.96
C SER A 71 -13.23 -21.93 -24.84
N VAL A 72 -13.71 -23.15 -25.01
CA VAL A 72 -14.96 -23.47 -25.71
C VAL A 72 -16.06 -23.72 -24.67
N SER A 73 -17.11 -22.93 -24.71
CA SER A 73 -18.31 -23.11 -23.88
C SER A 73 -19.55 -23.00 -24.77
N SER A 74 -20.37 -24.04 -24.85
CA SER A 74 -21.68 -24.01 -25.53
C SER A 74 -21.61 -23.45 -26.97
N ASN A 75 -20.71 -23.99 -27.80
CA ASN A 75 -20.41 -23.53 -29.18
C ASN A 75 -19.87 -22.09 -29.32
N ALA A 76 -19.50 -21.43 -28.23
CA ALA A 76 -18.83 -20.13 -28.26
C ALA A 76 -17.35 -20.26 -27.87
N TYR A 77 -16.47 -19.75 -28.73
CA TYR A 77 -15.03 -19.66 -28.48
C TYR A 77 -14.74 -18.34 -27.76
N LYS A 78 -14.11 -18.38 -26.60
CA LYS A 78 -13.75 -17.16 -25.84
C LYS A 78 -12.24 -17.05 -25.71
N CYS A 79 -11.68 -15.94 -26.20
CA CYS A 79 -10.26 -15.62 -26.02
C CYS A 79 -10.01 -15.00 -24.64
N GLY A 80 -9.00 -15.52 -23.94
CA GLY A 80 -8.53 -15.04 -22.64
C GLY A 80 -7.65 -13.79 -22.72
N SER A 81 -7.20 -13.39 -23.92
CA SER A 81 -6.39 -12.19 -24.11
C SER A 81 -7.20 -10.93 -23.82
N LYS A 82 -6.68 -10.08 -22.92
CA LYS A 82 -7.30 -8.80 -22.53
C LYS A 82 -7.38 -7.82 -23.71
N ASN A 83 -6.45 -7.94 -24.66
CA ASN A 83 -6.39 -7.09 -25.85
C ASN A 83 -7.44 -7.46 -26.91
N CYS A 84 -8.08 -8.61 -26.77
CA CYS A 84 -9.10 -9.10 -27.71
C CYS A 84 -10.53 -8.90 -27.21
N LYS A 85 -10.74 -8.48 -25.96
CA LYS A 85 -12.06 -8.43 -25.32
C LYS A 85 -12.88 -7.17 -25.60
N VAL A 86 -12.36 -6.16 -26.31
CA VAL A 86 -13.09 -4.90 -26.53
C VAL A 86 -12.72 -4.29 -27.90
N ILE A 87 -13.61 -4.41 -28.87
CA ILE A 87 -13.75 -3.39 -29.93
C ILE A 87 -15.20 -2.92 -29.89
N SER A 88 -15.56 -2.17 -28.84
CA SER A 88 -16.66 -1.22 -28.91
C SER A 88 -16.08 0.09 -29.42
N GLY A 89 -16.07 0.25 -30.75
CA GLY A 89 -15.53 1.44 -31.40
C GLY A 89 -16.31 2.70 -31.01
N ALA A 90 -15.57 3.77 -30.74
CA ALA A 90 -16.08 5.12 -30.87
C ALA A 90 -16.41 5.37 -32.36
N GLY A 91 -17.67 5.65 -32.66
CA GLY A 91 -18.11 5.99 -34.02
C GLY A 91 -19.42 5.32 -34.41
N LYS A 92 -20.42 6.12 -34.79
CA LYS A 92 -21.68 5.65 -35.38
C LYS A 92 -21.39 5.03 -36.75
N GLN A 93 -21.20 3.71 -36.83
CA GLN A 93 -21.37 2.88 -38.03
C GLN A 93 -21.41 1.38 -37.63
N GLN A 94 -22.06 0.56 -38.45
CA GLN A 94 -22.73 -0.70 -38.12
C GLN A 94 -21.88 -1.79 -37.43
N LYS A 95 -22.52 -2.53 -36.50
CA LYS A 95 -21.97 -3.69 -35.76
C LYS A 95 -21.84 -4.92 -36.68
N ILE A 96 -20.61 -5.30 -37.01
CA ILE A 96 -20.26 -6.66 -37.47
C ILE A 96 -19.40 -7.31 -36.37
N SER A 97 -19.78 -8.50 -35.90
CA SER A 97 -19.03 -9.23 -34.87
C SER A 97 -17.69 -9.71 -35.42
N ARG A 98 -16.62 -8.95 -35.20
CA ARG A 98 -15.25 -9.38 -35.54
C ARG A 98 -14.74 -10.33 -34.47
N ILE A 99 -14.46 -11.57 -34.85
CA ILE A 99 -13.66 -12.50 -34.05
C ILE A 99 -12.19 -12.04 -34.02
N CYS A 100 -11.44 -12.46 -33.00
CA CYS A 100 -10.05 -12.04 -32.82
C CYS A 100 -9.06 -12.90 -33.63
N ILE A 101 -7.83 -12.41 -33.82
CA ILE A 101 -6.78 -13.13 -34.56
C ILE A 101 -6.50 -14.53 -33.98
N HIS A 102 -6.56 -14.71 -32.66
CA HIS A 102 -6.40 -16.01 -32.01
C HIS A 102 -7.55 -17.00 -32.35
N GLN A 103 -8.76 -16.49 -32.58
CA GLN A 103 -9.87 -17.34 -33.06
C GLN A 103 -9.68 -17.70 -34.54
N HIS A 104 -9.14 -16.79 -35.35
CA HIS A 104 -8.81 -17.08 -36.75
C HIS A 104 -7.72 -18.16 -36.87
N VAL A 105 -6.64 -18.07 -36.07
CA VAL A 105 -5.60 -19.11 -36.01
C VAL A 105 -6.21 -20.45 -35.58
N LEU A 106 -7.03 -20.47 -34.52
CA LEU A 106 -7.69 -21.70 -34.07
C LEU A 106 -8.60 -22.31 -35.15
N PHE A 107 -9.49 -21.51 -35.74
CA PHE A 107 -10.45 -21.98 -36.75
C PHE A 107 -9.75 -22.47 -38.00
N ARG A 108 -8.67 -21.81 -38.41
CA ARG A 108 -7.91 -22.28 -39.55
C ARG A 108 -7.16 -23.56 -39.24
N THR A 109 -6.38 -23.59 -38.17
CA THR A 109 -5.55 -24.75 -37.80
C THR A 109 -6.38 -26.00 -37.52
N LEU A 110 -7.61 -25.85 -37.02
CA LEU A 110 -8.53 -26.96 -36.73
C LEU A 110 -9.62 -27.21 -37.80
N ARG A 111 -9.64 -26.46 -38.91
CA ARG A 111 -10.67 -26.52 -39.98
C ARG A 111 -12.11 -26.40 -39.44
N LEU A 112 -12.33 -25.52 -38.47
CA LEU A 112 -13.64 -25.30 -37.86
C LEU A 112 -14.47 -24.29 -38.66
N THR A 113 -15.77 -24.54 -38.84
CA THR A 113 -16.71 -23.63 -39.52
C THR A 113 -17.27 -22.57 -38.58
N MET A 114 -17.35 -21.32 -39.03
CA MET A 114 -17.92 -20.21 -38.27
C MET A 114 -19.45 -20.19 -38.36
N THR A 115 -20.16 -20.38 -37.25
CA THR A 115 -21.61 -20.16 -37.16
C THR A 115 -21.92 -18.77 -36.59
N ALA A 116 -22.66 -17.96 -37.35
CA ALA A 116 -23.05 -16.61 -36.94
C ALA A 116 -24.29 -16.64 -36.03
N HIS A 117 -24.19 -16.15 -34.79
CA HIS A 117 -25.33 -16.02 -33.87
C HIS A 117 -25.79 -14.56 -33.72
N LYS A 118 -27.09 -14.33 -33.99
CA LYS A 118 -27.82 -13.06 -33.77
C LYS A 118 -28.06 -12.84 -32.27
N GLY A 119 -27.70 -11.67 -31.76
CA GLY A 119 -27.80 -11.30 -30.35
C GLY A 119 -29.22 -10.92 -29.90
N THR A 120 -29.57 -11.29 -28.67
CA THR A 120 -30.71 -10.79 -27.92
C THR A 120 -30.25 -9.75 -26.91
N ASN A 121 -30.88 -8.56 -26.96
CA ASN A 121 -30.67 -7.45 -26.03
C ASN A 121 -31.34 -7.77 -24.69
N LEU A 122 -30.62 -7.58 -23.57
CA LEU A 122 -31.19 -7.49 -22.22
C LEU A 122 -31.11 -6.03 -21.76
N THR A 123 -32.28 -5.42 -21.64
CA THR A 123 -32.55 -4.07 -21.18
C THR A 123 -32.34 -4.00 -19.67
N VAL A 124 -31.49 -3.09 -19.19
CA VAL A 124 -31.36 -2.77 -17.76
C VAL A 124 -32.26 -1.57 -17.47
N SER A 125 -33.39 -1.80 -16.79
CA SER A 125 -34.24 -0.76 -16.24
C SER A 125 -33.74 -0.37 -14.84
N THR A 126 -33.36 0.89 -14.70
CA THR A 126 -33.12 1.59 -13.44
C THR A 126 -34.44 1.87 -12.72
N SER A 127 -34.56 1.43 -11.47
CA SER A 127 -35.52 1.99 -10.51
C SER A 127 -34.80 2.24 -9.19
N VAL A 128 -34.81 3.52 -8.83
CA VAL A 128 -34.35 4.08 -7.57
C VAL A 128 -35.44 3.77 -6.54
N ASP A 129 -35.14 2.99 -5.51
CA ASP A 129 -36.00 2.95 -4.33
C ASP A 129 -35.22 2.95 -3.01
N LYS A 130 -35.65 3.93 -2.22
CA LYS A 130 -35.32 4.35 -0.86
C LYS A 130 -34.93 3.23 0.10
N LEU A 131 -33.78 3.41 0.77
CA LEU A 131 -33.47 2.70 2.02
C LEU A 131 -34.46 3.13 3.12
N GLN A 132 -35.30 2.19 3.54
CA GLN A 132 -35.84 2.17 4.90
C GLN A 132 -35.11 1.06 5.66
N HIS A 133 -34.49 1.44 6.78
CA HIS A 133 -33.97 0.53 7.79
C HIS A 133 -35.09 -0.40 8.28
N ALA A 134 -34.92 -1.71 8.09
CA ALA A 134 -35.63 -2.73 8.84
C ALA A 134 -34.74 -3.95 9.08
N THR A 135 -34.65 -4.30 10.35
CA THR A 135 -33.83 -5.30 11.01
C THR A 135 -34.23 -6.72 10.59
N GLN A 136 -33.37 -7.42 9.85
CA GLN A 136 -33.38 -8.88 9.72
C GLN A 136 -31.95 -9.41 9.71
N THR A 137 -31.34 -9.52 10.90
CA THR A 137 -30.08 -10.25 11.11
C THR A 137 -30.37 -11.75 11.06
N SER A 138 -30.01 -12.41 9.95
CA SER A 138 -30.06 -13.88 9.85
C SER A 138 -29.16 -14.51 10.92
N GLU A 139 -29.45 -15.74 11.37
CA GLU A 139 -28.65 -16.45 12.37
C GLU A 139 -27.16 -16.61 12.03
N GLN A 140 -26.78 -16.52 10.74
CA GLN A 140 -25.38 -16.51 10.28
C GLN A 140 -24.66 -15.20 10.61
N SER A 141 -25.37 -14.07 10.68
CA SER A 141 -24.79 -12.74 10.92
C SER A 141 -24.34 -12.51 12.38
N ILE A 142 -25.04 -13.09 13.36
CA ILE A 142 -24.74 -12.93 14.79
C ILE A 142 -23.42 -13.61 15.16
N GLY A 143 -23.24 -14.87 14.72
CA GLY A 143 -21.99 -15.60 14.91
C GLY A 143 -20.81 -14.94 14.21
N HIS A 144 -21.03 -14.38 13.02
CA HIS A 144 -20.02 -13.67 12.25
C HIS A 144 -19.48 -12.44 13.00
N ILE A 145 -20.37 -11.53 13.44
CA ILE A 145 -20.01 -10.32 14.18
C ILE A 145 -19.32 -10.67 15.51
N SER A 146 -19.86 -11.64 16.26
CA SER A 146 -19.29 -12.05 17.54
C SER A 146 -17.90 -12.68 17.40
N THR A 147 -17.64 -13.37 16.28
CA THR A 147 -16.32 -13.93 15.96
C THR A 147 -15.30 -12.84 15.69
N ILE A 148 -15.64 -11.81 14.89
CA ILE A 148 -14.73 -10.69 14.61
C ILE A 148 -14.38 -9.98 15.92
N LYS A 149 -15.40 -9.63 16.72
CA LYS A 149 -15.21 -8.96 18.03
C LYS A 149 -14.31 -9.77 18.97
N ALA A 150 -14.53 -11.09 19.07
CA ALA A 150 -13.71 -11.97 19.91
C ALA A 150 -12.21 -12.01 19.51
N ASN A 151 -11.89 -11.64 18.27
CA ASN A 151 -10.52 -11.62 17.75
C ASN A 151 -9.93 -10.20 17.68
N LEU A 152 -10.72 -9.14 17.81
CA LEU A 152 -10.22 -7.77 17.86
C LEU A 152 -9.36 -7.50 19.11
N ASP A 153 -9.70 -8.15 20.22
CA ASP A 153 -9.00 -8.08 21.51
C ASP A 153 -7.66 -8.84 21.53
N LYS A 154 -7.36 -9.62 20.48
CA LYS A 154 -6.04 -10.24 20.35
C LYS A 154 -5.04 -9.16 19.96
N CYS A 155 -4.05 -8.94 20.81
CA CYS A 155 -2.92 -8.06 20.52
C CYS A 155 -1.62 -8.84 20.59
N ILE A 156 -0.65 -8.40 19.81
CA ILE A 156 0.73 -8.91 19.84
C ILE A 156 1.61 -7.81 20.41
N PRO A 157 2.51 -8.10 21.36
CA PRO A 157 3.47 -7.13 21.86
C PRO A 157 4.31 -6.54 20.72
N ALA A 158 4.59 -5.23 20.74
CA ALA A 158 5.44 -4.55 19.77
C ALA A 158 6.81 -5.22 19.61
N VAL A 159 7.36 -5.70 20.72
CA VAL A 159 8.60 -6.47 20.77
C VAL A 159 8.24 -7.92 21.08
N ILE A 160 8.39 -8.80 20.09
CA ILE A 160 8.29 -10.24 20.31
C ILE A 160 9.51 -10.69 21.13
N SER A 161 9.26 -11.37 22.25
CA SER A 161 10.34 -11.89 23.11
C SER A 161 11.29 -12.82 22.31
N PRO A 162 12.62 -12.68 22.48
CA PRO A 162 13.60 -13.57 21.86
C PRO A 162 13.35 -15.05 22.18
N GLU A 163 12.78 -15.36 23.34
CA GLU A 163 12.40 -16.71 23.75
C GLU A 163 11.32 -17.29 22.83
N ILE A 164 10.31 -16.50 22.42
CA ILE A 164 9.28 -16.94 21.46
C ILE A 164 9.94 -17.28 20.12
N LEU A 165 10.79 -16.39 19.60
CA LEU A 165 11.50 -16.61 18.33
C LEU A 165 12.43 -17.84 18.39
N LYS A 166 13.14 -18.03 19.50
CA LYS A 166 13.99 -19.19 19.74
C LYS A 166 13.17 -20.47 19.78
N ARG A 167 12.01 -20.43 20.42
CA ARG A 167 11.10 -21.58 20.53
C ARG A 167 10.55 -22.00 19.17
N THR A 168 10.15 -21.06 18.32
CA THR A 168 9.72 -21.38 16.94
C THR A 168 10.82 -22.09 16.16
N ARG A 169 12.07 -21.60 16.23
CA ARG A 169 13.22 -22.24 15.56
C ARG A 169 13.49 -23.65 16.10
N GLN A 170 13.35 -23.85 17.40
CA GLN A 170 13.50 -25.17 18.02
C GLN A 170 12.43 -26.14 17.54
N ILE A 171 11.17 -25.70 17.47
CA ILE A 171 10.07 -26.52 16.98
C ILE A 171 10.26 -26.84 15.49
N ASP A 172 10.71 -25.88 14.69
CA ASP A 172 11.04 -26.08 13.29
C ASP A 172 12.12 -27.14 13.09
N ALA A 173 13.23 -27.03 13.84
CA ALA A 173 14.33 -27.98 13.79
C ALA A 173 13.92 -29.38 14.26
N ALA A 174 13.19 -29.48 15.38
CA ALA A 174 12.64 -30.74 15.89
C ALA A 174 11.78 -31.46 14.83
N THR A 175 10.94 -30.68 14.16
CA THR A 175 10.04 -31.16 13.11
C THR A 175 10.79 -31.69 11.88
N LEU A 176 11.87 -31.01 11.47
CA LEU A 176 12.75 -31.45 10.38
C LEU A 176 13.54 -32.72 10.75
N LEU A 177 13.96 -32.81 12.00
CA LEU A 177 14.67 -33.97 12.55
C LEU A 177 13.73 -35.14 12.89
N ASN A 178 12.41 -35.00 12.63
CA ASN A 178 11.38 -35.99 12.94
C ASN A 178 11.38 -36.45 14.41
N THR A 179 11.72 -35.54 15.34
CA THR A 179 11.62 -35.86 16.76
C THR A 179 10.15 -35.91 17.17
N LYS A 180 9.73 -36.93 17.93
CA LYS A 180 8.32 -37.01 18.39
C LYS A 180 7.99 -35.90 19.39
N GLU A 181 8.94 -35.51 20.21
CA GLU A 181 8.81 -34.42 21.17
C GLU A 181 9.31 -33.10 20.57
N GLY A 182 8.62 -32.01 20.88
CA GLY A 182 9.00 -30.65 20.48
C GLY A 182 8.70 -30.28 19.03
N SER A 183 8.15 -31.18 18.21
CA SER A 183 7.76 -30.91 16.82
C SER A 183 6.42 -30.19 16.69
N TRP A 184 6.16 -29.60 15.52
CA TRP A 184 4.87 -29.02 15.18
C TRP A 184 3.77 -30.08 15.27
N PRO A 185 2.68 -29.80 16.02
CA PRO A 185 1.53 -30.69 16.07
C PRO A 185 0.92 -30.89 14.69
N LEU A 186 0.50 -32.13 14.40
CA LEU A 186 -0.28 -32.42 13.19
C LEU A 186 -1.71 -31.89 13.30
N VAL A 187 -2.19 -31.63 14.52
CA VAL A 187 -3.51 -31.05 14.79
C VAL A 187 -3.33 -29.90 15.79
N LEU A 188 -3.86 -28.73 15.45
CA LEU A 188 -3.91 -27.56 16.30
C LEU A 188 -5.36 -27.28 16.70
N GLU A 189 -5.63 -27.21 18.00
CA GLU A 189 -6.95 -26.96 18.56
C GLU A 189 -6.96 -25.79 19.55
N PRO A 190 -8.08 -25.04 19.66
CA PRO A 190 -8.18 -23.98 20.66
C PRO A 190 -8.20 -24.57 22.06
N GLU A 191 -7.34 -24.09 22.96
CA GLU A 191 -7.28 -24.56 24.35
C GLU A 191 -8.49 -24.11 25.18
N ASP A 192 -9.08 -22.97 24.83
CA ASP A 192 -10.21 -22.39 25.56
C ASP A 192 -11.40 -23.35 25.69
N THR A 193 -12.00 -23.38 26.88
CA THR A 193 -13.27 -24.08 27.17
C THR A 193 -14.45 -23.11 27.27
N LEU A 194 -14.19 -21.83 27.52
CA LEU A 194 -15.19 -20.77 27.66
C LEU A 194 -15.02 -19.71 26.57
N CYS A 195 -16.14 -19.19 26.08
CA CYS A 195 -16.17 -18.13 25.09
C CYS A 195 -15.60 -16.83 25.67
N ARG A 196 -14.60 -16.25 25.01
CA ARG A 196 -13.96 -15.00 25.45
C ARG A 196 -14.93 -13.83 25.58
N MET A 197 -15.96 -13.78 24.72
CA MET A 197 -16.97 -12.70 24.66
C MET A 197 -18.07 -12.81 25.74
N CYS A 198 -18.69 -13.98 25.88
CA CYS A 198 -19.90 -14.14 26.70
C CYS A 198 -19.73 -15.14 27.86
N LYS A 199 -18.53 -15.72 27.99
CA LYS A 199 -18.16 -16.70 29.02
C LYS A 199 -18.96 -18.02 29.01
N SER A 200 -19.87 -18.24 28.05
CA SER A 200 -20.56 -19.52 27.85
C SER A 200 -19.62 -20.61 27.34
N GLU A 201 -20.00 -21.88 27.52
CA GLU A 201 -19.20 -23.03 27.10
C GLU A 201 -18.96 -23.08 25.58
N LEU A 202 -17.78 -23.55 25.21
CA LEU A 202 -17.41 -23.83 23.82
C LEU A 202 -17.76 -25.28 23.45
N GLY A 203 -18.29 -25.45 22.23
CA GLY A 203 -18.59 -26.76 21.69
C GLY A 203 -17.34 -27.59 21.38
N ARG A 204 -17.58 -28.81 20.89
CA ARG A 204 -16.50 -29.74 20.52
C ARG A 204 -15.64 -29.16 19.37
N PRO A 205 -14.31 -29.46 19.35
CA PRO A 205 -13.46 -29.10 18.23
C PRO A 205 -14.00 -29.66 16.91
N ARG A 206 -14.03 -28.83 15.87
CA ARG A 206 -14.45 -29.19 14.51
C ARG A 206 -13.53 -28.53 13.49
N SER A 207 -13.40 -29.09 12.29
CA SER A 207 -12.53 -28.52 11.25
C SER A 207 -13.01 -27.12 10.84
N HIS A 208 -12.07 -26.24 10.51
CA HIS A 208 -12.38 -24.86 10.13
C HIS A 208 -13.33 -24.82 8.92
N PRO A 209 -14.40 -24.00 8.93
CA PRO A 209 -15.27 -23.83 7.77
C PRO A 209 -14.48 -23.43 6.51
N GLY A 210 -14.61 -24.19 5.43
CA GLY A 210 -13.93 -23.90 4.16
C GLY A 210 -12.51 -24.47 3.99
N SER A 211 -11.98 -25.18 5.01
CA SER A 211 -10.64 -25.79 4.95
C SER A 211 -10.58 -27.20 4.41
N ASN A 212 -11.73 -27.89 4.27
CA ASN A 212 -11.79 -29.34 4.04
C ASN A 212 -10.91 -30.18 5.01
N GLY A 213 -10.52 -29.62 6.16
CA GLY A 213 -9.66 -30.29 7.13
C GLY A 213 -8.15 -30.23 6.82
N LYS A 214 -7.72 -29.41 5.85
CA LYS A 214 -6.30 -29.21 5.55
C LYS A 214 -5.87 -27.76 5.73
N SER A 215 -4.77 -27.60 6.42
CA SER A 215 -4.08 -26.35 6.63
C SER A 215 -2.58 -26.54 6.38
N TYR A 216 -1.88 -25.46 6.09
CA TYR A 216 -0.46 -25.48 5.79
C TYR A 216 0.32 -24.55 6.72
N LEU A 217 1.37 -25.10 7.34
CA LEU A 217 2.35 -24.32 8.09
C LEU A 217 3.15 -23.43 7.15
N LEU A 218 3.38 -22.19 7.61
CA LEU A 218 4.15 -21.18 6.90
C LEU A 218 5.31 -20.73 7.78
N THR A 219 6.17 -21.67 8.16
CA THR A 219 7.39 -21.44 8.94
C THR A 219 8.63 -21.54 8.06
N ASN A 220 9.78 -21.07 8.57
CA ASN A 220 11.03 -21.10 7.83
C ASN A 220 11.54 -22.54 7.62
N GLY A 221 11.40 -23.38 8.64
CA GLY A 221 11.87 -24.77 8.58
C GLY A 221 10.87 -25.76 8.00
N ASN A 222 9.56 -25.48 8.01
CA ASN A 222 8.52 -26.41 7.56
C ASN A 222 7.48 -25.76 6.65
N PRO A 223 7.91 -25.06 5.57
CA PRO A 223 6.98 -24.38 4.67
C PRO A 223 6.06 -25.41 3.97
N PHE A 224 4.77 -25.09 3.95
CA PHE A 224 3.72 -25.91 3.34
C PHE A 224 3.52 -27.30 3.95
N ARG A 225 4.03 -27.55 5.16
CA ARG A 225 3.73 -28.79 5.88
C ARG A 225 2.25 -28.85 6.21
N GLU A 226 1.59 -29.94 5.82
CA GLU A 226 0.17 -30.16 6.06
C GLU A 226 -0.09 -30.44 7.54
N ILE A 227 -1.06 -29.73 8.09
CA ILE A 227 -1.59 -29.89 9.45
C ILE A 227 -3.12 -29.72 9.41
N GLU A 228 -3.80 -30.10 10.49
CA GLU A 228 -5.23 -29.85 10.66
C GLU A 228 -5.46 -28.74 11.70
N ILE A 229 -6.26 -27.73 11.37
CA ILE A 229 -6.74 -26.74 12.34
C ILE A 229 -8.20 -26.99 12.71
N LYS A 230 -8.43 -27.08 14.02
CA LYS A 230 -9.77 -27.13 14.60
C LYS A 230 -10.21 -25.75 15.10
N VAL A 231 -11.51 -25.56 15.15
CA VAL A 231 -12.19 -24.43 15.78
C VAL A 231 -13.21 -24.94 16.79
N LYS A 232 -13.50 -24.13 17.80
CA LYS A 232 -14.63 -24.35 18.71
C LYS A 232 -15.66 -23.23 18.52
N VAL A 233 -16.95 -23.52 18.65
CA VAL A 233 -18.00 -22.51 18.52
C VAL A 233 -18.77 -22.38 19.83
N CYS A 234 -19.04 -21.14 20.22
CA CYS A 234 -19.82 -20.82 21.40
C CYS A 234 -21.20 -21.47 21.34
N THR A 235 -21.58 -22.15 22.42
CA THR A 235 -22.88 -22.82 22.56
C THR A 235 -24.04 -21.84 22.75
N ASN A 236 -23.76 -20.60 23.18
CA ASN A 236 -24.76 -19.56 23.30
C ASN A 236 -25.29 -19.15 21.92
N LYS A 237 -26.59 -19.32 21.71
CA LYS A 237 -27.30 -19.03 20.44
C LYS A 237 -27.26 -17.56 20.05
N GLU A 238 -27.10 -16.65 21.01
CA GLU A 238 -26.99 -15.21 20.78
C GLU A 238 -25.54 -14.74 20.54
N CYS A 239 -24.56 -15.62 20.75
CA CYS A 239 -23.15 -15.32 20.51
C CYS A 239 -22.63 -16.08 19.30
N LYS A 240 -22.65 -17.42 19.33
CA LYS A 240 -22.15 -18.31 18.25
C LYS A 240 -20.74 -17.93 17.74
N ALA A 241 -19.91 -17.26 18.56
CA ALA A 241 -18.56 -16.87 18.20
C ALA A 241 -17.68 -18.10 17.92
N MET A 242 -16.88 -18.04 16.86
CA MET A 242 -15.90 -19.05 16.50
C MET A 242 -14.54 -18.71 17.12
N HIS A 243 -13.99 -19.67 17.85
CA HIS A 243 -12.69 -19.60 18.49
C HIS A 243 -11.70 -20.46 17.69
N GLN A 244 -10.69 -19.80 17.14
CA GLN A 244 -9.58 -20.43 16.43
C GLN A 244 -8.36 -20.57 17.34
N VAL A 245 -7.45 -21.46 16.96
CA VAL A 245 -6.14 -21.58 17.60
C VAL A 245 -5.37 -20.24 17.53
N TRP A 246 -4.64 -19.92 18.58
CA TRP A 246 -3.80 -18.71 18.66
C TRP A 246 -2.43 -19.08 19.23
N PRO A 247 -1.59 -19.77 18.46
CA PRO A 247 -0.35 -20.39 18.94
C PRO A 247 0.81 -19.39 19.02
N ILE A 248 0.55 -18.21 19.59
CA ILE A 248 1.56 -17.14 19.73
C ILE A 248 2.74 -17.58 20.59
N ASP A 249 2.48 -18.41 21.61
CA ASP A 249 3.50 -18.95 22.51
C ASP A 249 4.44 -19.96 21.81
N MET A 250 4.06 -20.43 20.62
CA MET A 250 4.88 -21.25 19.74
C MET A 250 5.57 -20.40 18.64
N GLY A 251 5.23 -19.11 18.57
CA GLY A 251 5.64 -18.13 17.56
C GLY A 251 5.17 -18.46 16.15
N LEU A 252 3.99 -19.08 16.03
CA LEU A 252 3.32 -19.29 14.75
C LEU A 252 2.28 -18.19 14.52
N PHE A 253 2.56 -17.33 13.55
CA PHE A 253 1.79 -16.09 13.30
C PHE A 253 0.94 -16.11 12.03
N ASN A 254 1.10 -17.14 11.17
CA ASN A 254 0.32 -17.27 9.94
C ASN A 254 0.09 -18.74 9.58
N ILE A 255 -1.15 -19.10 9.29
CA ILE A 255 -1.54 -20.46 8.87
C ILE A 255 -2.55 -20.34 7.73
N CYS A 256 -2.34 -21.12 6.66
CA CYS A 256 -3.23 -21.12 5.49
C CYS A 256 -4.19 -22.30 5.56
N ASP A 257 -5.49 -22.03 5.70
CA ASP A 257 -6.54 -23.04 5.88
C ASP A 257 -7.17 -23.52 4.55
N LYS A 258 -6.42 -23.69 3.46
CA LYS A 258 -7.01 -24.12 2.17
C LYS A 258 -6.33 -25.32 1.49
N ASP A 259 -7.14 -26.30 1.11
CA ASP A 259 -6.81 -27.60 0.50
C ASP A 259 -6.54 -27.57 -1.02
N LYS A 260 -5.45 -26.95 -1.50
CA LYS A 260 -5.03 -27.13 -2.92
C LYS A 260 -3.52 -27.14 -3.15
N ARG A 261 -3.04 -28.10 -3.94
CA ARG A 261 -1.71 -28.09 -4.59
C ARG A 261 -1.63 -26.89 -5.53
N LEU A 262 -0.52 -26.16 -5.47
CA LEU A 262 -0.40 -24.80 -6.01
C LEU A 262 -0.20 -24.76 -7.54
N SER A 263 -1.17 -24.19 -8.26
CA SER A 263 -1.00 -23.64 -9.61
C SER A 263 -0.46 -22.19 -9.59
N SER A 264 -0.08 -21.64 -10.76
CA SER A 264 0.43 -20.26 -10.89
C SER A 264 -0.58 -19.16 -10.50
N GLY A 265 -1.89 -19.43 -10.64
CA GLY A 265 -2.95 -18.55 -10.15
C GLY A 265 -3.10 -18.61 -8.62
N GLU A 266 -2.82 -19.76 -8.04
CA GLU A 266 -2.91 -20.01 -6.60
C GLU A 266 -1.67 -19.50 -5.85
N GLN A 267 -0.50 -19.43 -6.49
CA GLN A 267 0.67 -18.72 -5.96
C GLN A 267 0.38 -17.23 -5.73
N LYS A 268 -0.30 -16.56 -6.68
CA LYS A 268 -0.76 -15.17 -6.49
C LYS A 268 -1.75 -15.03 -5.34
N TYR A 269 -2.59 -16.05 -5.14
CA TYR A 269 -3.54 -16.08 -4.03
C TYR A 269 -2.84 -16.29 -2.68
N LEU A 270 -1.90 -17.23 -2.57
CA LEU A 270 -1.07 -17.41 -1.38
C LEU A 270 -0.25 -16.16 -1.07
N GLN A 271 0.35 -15.54 -2.08
CA GLN A 271 1.06 -14.27 -1.90
C GLN A 271 0.14 -13.20 -1.32
N LYS A 272 -1.12 -13.11 -1.79
CA LYS A 272 -2.13 -12.19 -1.22
C LYS A 272 -2.46 -12.54 0.24
N LEU A 273 -2.61 -13.82 0.57
CA LEU A 273 -2.85 -14.28 1.95
C LEU A 273 -1.66 -14.00 2.87
N LEU A 274 -0.42 -14.20 2.40
CA LEU A 274 0.80 -13.91 3.14
C LEU A 274 0.94 -12.41 3.42
N TYR A 275 0.71 -11.56 2.41
CA TYR A 275 0.68 -10.12 2.62
C TYR A 275 -0.43 -9.74 3.59
N ASN A 276 -1.66 -10.20 3.37
CA ASN A 276 -2.77 -9.90 4.28
C ASN A 276 -2.47 -10.38 5.71
N GLY A 277 -1.90 -11.57 5.89
CA GLY A 277 -1.51 -12.13 7.18
C GLY A 277 -0.44 -11.30 7.87
N PHE A 278 0.64 -10.93 7.15
CA PHE A 278 1.67 -10.03 7.65
C PHE A 278 1.07 -8.69 8.08
N TYR A 279 0.25 -8.08 7.23
CA TYR A 279 -0.35 -6.78 7.52
C TYR A 279 -1.42 -6.84 8.62
N CYS A 280 -2.14 -7.95 8.75
CA CYS A 280 -2.97 -8.20 9.93
C CYS A 280 -2.11 -8.28 11.18
N PHE A 281 -1.03 -9.05 11.15
CA PHE A 281 -0.08 -9.16 12.25
C PHE A 281 0.44 -7.78 12.66
N GLU A 282 0.84 -6.96 11.68
CA GLU A 282 1.28 -5.59 11.92
C GLU A 282 0.17 -4.72 12.53
N LEU A 283 -1.09 -4.86 12.09
CA LEU A 283 -2.23 -4.15 12.67
C LEU A 283 -2.61 -4.60 14.09
N LEU A 284 -2.33 -5.85 14.44
CA LEU A 284 -2.53 -6.39 15.80
C LEU A 284 -1.40 -6.02 16.75
N THR A 285 -0.29 -5.54 16.21
CA THR A 285 0.87 -5.12 16.98
C THR A 285 0.65 -3.70 17.47
N GLU A 286 0.63 -3.52 18.79
CA GLU A 286 0.37 -2.22 19.41
C GLU A 286 1.50 -1.23 19.08
N ARG A 287 1.15 -0.09 18.48
CA ARG A 287 2.09 0.99 18.17
C ARG A 287 1.46 2.33 18.49
N ARG A 288 2.25 3.19 19.11
CA ARG A 288 1.86 4.58 19.37
C ARG A 288 2.60 5.46 18.39
N LEU A 289 1.87 6.09 17.46
CA LEU A 289 2.49 7.00 16.48
C LEU A 289 3.26 8.14 17.14
N ASP A 290 2.86 8.54 18.35
CA ASP A 290 3.55 9.56 19.13
C ASP A 290 4.99 9.16 19.51
N ASP A 291 5.30 7.87 19.58
CA ASP A 291 6.67 7.39 19.86
C ASP A 291 7.62 7.70 18.70
N GLY A 292 7.07 7.74 17.47
CA GLY A 292 7.79 8.16 16.26
C GLY A 292 7.93 9.69 16.10
N ILE A 293 7.46 10.50 17.06
CA ILE A 293 7.69 11.95 17.01
C ILE A 293 9.17 12.24 17.24
N CYS A 294 9.74 13.12 16.43
CA CYS A 294 11.13 13.55 16.54
C CYS A 294 11.44 14.05 17.96
N GLY A 295 12.45 13.48 18.61
CA GLY A 295 12.87 13.87 19.96
C GLY A 295 13.50 15.26 20.03
N VAL A 296 13.99 15.81 18.92
CA VAL A 296 14.60 17.16 18.92
C VAL A 296 13.54 18.26 18.81
N CYS A 297 12.64 18.14 17.83
CA CYS A 297 11.65 19.19 17.56
C CYS A 297 10.27 18.92 18.18
N GLY A 298 9.96 17.68 18.54
CA GLY A 298 8.67 17.33 19.13
C GLY A 298 7.51 17.66 18.19
N THR A 299 6.42 18.17 18.77
CA THR A 299 5.23 18.64 18.04
C THR A 299 5.35 20.06 17.49
N ILE A 300 6.46 20.75 17.79
CA ILE A 300 6.68 22.19 17.52
C ILE A 300 7.82 22.41 16.52
N GLY A 301 7.83 21.61 15.45
CA GLY A 301 8.82 21.74 14.40
C GLY A 301 8.69 23.06 13.65
N GLN A 302 9.77 23.85 13.65
CA GLN A 302 9.78 25.18 13.05
C GLN A 302 9.86 25.15 11.52
N CYS A 303 10.50 24.13 10.94
CA CYS A 303 10.73 24.02 9.50
C CYS A 303 10.30 22.66 8.97
N TYR A 304 9.30 22.63 8.09
CA TYR A 304 8.85 21.43 7.40
C TYR A 304 9.11 21.52 5.90
N PHE A 305 9.28 20.34 5.29
CA PHE A 305 9.55 20.17 3.87
C PHE A 305 8.42 19.35 3.26
N GLY A 306 7.70 19.93 2.32
CA GLY A 306 6.70 19.24 1.50
C GLY A 306 7.38 18.58 0.30
N ASP A 307 6.94 17.37 -0.04
CA ASP A 307 7.36 16.67 -1.25
C ASP A 307 6.21 15.83 -1.81
N GLY A 308 6.21 15.70 -3.13
CA GLY A 308 5.20 15.03 -3.92
C GLY A 308 5.72 13.80 -4.65
N ASN A 309 5.06 12.66 -4.52
CA ASN A 309 5.41 11.48 -5.32
C ASN A 309 4.20 10.79 -5.96
N GLN A 310 3.95 11.14 -7.21
CA GLN A 310 2.91 10.54 -8.04
C GLN A 310 3.33 9.20 -8.68
N LYS A 311 4.57 8.74 -8.49
CA LYS A 311 5.05 7.50 -9.13
C LYS A 311 4.60 6.27 -8.34
N ASN A 312 4.31 6.37 -7.04
CA ASN A 312 3.87 5.22 -6.26
C ASN A 312 2.34 5.07 -6.30
N CYS A 313 1.82 4.11 -7.09
CA CYS A 313 0.38 3.91 -7.27
C CYS A 313 -0.07 2.49 -6.87
N CYS A 314 -1.23 2.38 -6.23
CA CYS A 314 -1.88 1.10 -5.91
C CYS A 314 -3.04 0.78 -6.86
N SER A 315 -3.70 -0.37 -6.67
CA SER A 315 -4.94 -0.67 -7.37
C SER A 315 -6.12 0.10 -6.75
N LEU A 316 -6.92 0.78 -7.57
CA LEU A 316 -8.15 1.47 -7.14
C LEU A 316 -9.38 0.55 -7.11
N LYS A 317 -9.22 -0.76 -7.33
CA LYS A 317 -10.35 -1.72 -7.42
C LYS A 317 -11.22 -1.75 -6.16
N GLU A 318 -10.63 -1.46 -5.01
CA GLU A 318 -11.27 -1.49 -3.69
C GLU A 318 -11.66 -0.08 -3.22
N VAL A 319 -11.53 0.94 -4.08
CA VAL A 319 -11.81 2.34 -3.73
C VAL A 319 -13.01 2.84 -4.51
N LYS A 320 -14.03 3.36 -3.82
CA LYS A 320 -15.17 4.03 -4.42
C LYS A 320 -14.95 5.54 -4.35
N SER A 321 -15.10 6.21 -5.50
CA SER A 321 -15.17 7.67 -5.59
C SER A 321 -16.60 8.12 -5.33
N VAL A 322 -16.84 8.85 -4.25
CA VAL A 322 -18.15 9.44 -3.96
C VAL A 322 -18.11 10.96 -4.17
N PRO A 323 -19.08 11.56 -4.90
CA PRO A 323 -19.17 13.01 -5.03
C PRO A 323 -19.57 13.71 -3.71
N SER A 324 -18.60 14.42 -3.13
CA SER A 324 -18.67 15.75 -2.50
C SER A 324 -19.79 16.12 -1.51
N SER A 325 -20.41 15.21 -0.76
CA SER A 325 -21.39 15.60 0.28
C SER A 325 -21.07 15.17 1.71
N LYS A 326 -19.99 14.41 1.96
CA LYS A 326 -19.54 14.09 3.32
C LYS A 326 -18.19 14.75 3.61
N SER A 327 -18.29 15.83 4.37
CA SER A 327 -17.20 16.64 4.89
C SER A 327 -16.58 15.97 6.11
N LYS A 328 -15.26 15.70 6.00
CA LYS A 328 -14.31 15.25 7.04
C LYS A 328 -14.01 13.75 7.02
N PRO A 329 -12.74 13.36 6.80
CA PRO A 329 -12.31 11.97 6.96
C PRO A 329 -12.47 11.55 8.42
N VAL A 330 -12.62 10.25 8.65
CA VAL A 330 -12.60 9.68 10.01
C VAL A 330 -11.19 9.82 10.61
N PRO A 331 -11.03 9.90 11.94
CA PRO A 331 -9.71 9.85 12.57
C PRO A 331 -8.91 8.63 12.12
N LEU A 332 -7.58 8.78 12.03
CA LEU A 332 -6.68 7.71 11.58
C LEU A 332 -6.84 6.42 12.38
N GLU A 333 -7.06 6.53 13.69
CA GLU A 333 -7.24 5.40 14.60
C GLU A 333 -8.52 4.62 14.27
N GLN A 334 -9.61 5.35 14.00
CA GLN A 334 -10.87 4.75 13.57
C GLN A 334 -10.72 4.12 12.18
N PHE A 335 -10.03 4.79 11.26
CA PHE A 335 -9.76 4.25 9.92
C PHE A 335 -8.98 2.93 10.01
N ILE A 336 -7.88 2.91 10.75
CA ILE A 336 -7.05 1.73 11.00
C ILE A 336 -7.87 0.62 11.70
N GLY A 337 -8.74 0.97 12.65
CA GLY A 337 -9.67 0.04 13.29
C GLY A 337 -10.61 -0.63 12.27
N ASN A 338 -11.23 0.15 11.39
CA ASN A 338 -12.06 -0.36 10.30
C ASN A 338 -11.25 -1.25 9.34
N LEU A 339 -10.00 -0.88 9.03
CA LEU A 339 -9.12 -1.71 8.21
C LEU A 339 -8.81 -3.05 8.90
N LYS A 340 -8.54 -3.03 10.21
CA LYS A 340 -8.29 -4.21 11.04
C LYS A 340 -9.50 -5.15 11.04
N GLU A 341 -10.71 -4.63 11.19
CA GLU A 341 -11.95 -5.42 11.09
C GLU A 341 -12.07 -6.11 9.73
N ASN A 342 -11.92 -5.36 8.64
CA ASN A 342 -12.04 -5.87 7.27
C ASN A 342 -10.98 -6.93 6.93
N LEU A 343 -9.76 -6.76 7.45
CA LEU A 343 -8.64 -7.66 7.24
C LEU A 343 -8.78 -8.95 8.07
N LEU A 344 -9.22 -8.82 9.33
CA LEU A 344 -9.54 -9.98 10.18
C LEU A 344 -10.69 -10.79 9.58
N GLU A 345 -11.73 -10.17 9.05
CA GLU A 345 -12.82 -10.88 8.37
C GLU A 345 -12.29 -11.76 7.22
N LYS A 346 -11.42 -11.20 6.38
CA LYS A 346 -10.82 -11.91 5.23
C LYS A 346 -9.99 -13.12 5.65
N ILE A 347 -9.29 -13.04 6.79
CA ILE A 347 -8.50 -14.16 7.33
C ILE A 347 -9.42 -15.19 7.99
N LEU A 348 -10.29 -14.75 8.90
CA LEU A 348 -11.11 -15.63 9.73
C LEU A 348 -12.10 -16.46 8.91
N PHE A 349 -12.65 -15.91 7.83
CA PHE A 349 -13.67 -16.59 7.03
C PHE A 349 -13.16 -17.08 5.68
N CYS A 350 -11.87 -16.87 5.36
CA CYS A 350 -11.25 -17.33 4.12
C CYS A 350 -12.02 -16.92 2.84
N SER A 351 -12.82 -15.85 2.91
CA SER A 351 -13.68 -15.35 1.84
C SER A 351 -12.91 -14.40 0.93
N THR A 352 -13.05 -14.58 -0.39
CA THR A 352 -12.48 -13.68 -1.40
C THR A 352 -13.38 -12.52 -1.76
N SER A 353 -14.58 -12.48 -1.20
CA SER A 353 -15.66 -11.57 -1.58
C SER A 353 -16.72 -11.55 -0.48
N SER A 354 -16.68 -10.54 0.37
CA SER A 354 -17.75 -10.23 1.32
C SER A 354 -18.55 -9.05 0.74
N PRO A 355 -19.88 -9.18 0.51
CA PRO A 355 -20.68 -8.09 -0.03
C PRO A 355 -20.68 -6.89 0.92
N GLY A 356 -20.06 -5.77 0.51
CA GLY A 356 -20.05 -4.50 1.26
C GLY A 356 -18.75 -4.15 1.98
N VAL A 357 -17.83 -5.10 2.15
CA VAL A 357 -16.57 -4.93 2.93
C VAL A 357 -15.37 -4.57 2.04
N ASP A 358 -15.51 -4.72 0.72
CA ASP A 358 -14.43 -4.53 -0.25
C ASP A 358 -14.34 -3.12 -0.85
N SER A 359 -15.05 -2.14 -0.29
CA SER A 359 -15.01 -0.77 -0.81
C SER A 359 -14.74 0.27 0.25
N ILE A 360 -13.61 0.94 0.11
CA ILE A 360 -13.19 2.10 0.91
C ILE A 360 -13.65 3.35 0.19
N ASP A 361 -14.30 4.25 0.91
CA ASP A 361 -14.60 5.57 0.38
C ASP A 361 -13.32 6.41 0.38
N SER A 362 -12.97 6.92 -0.80
CA SER A 362 -11.86 7.86 -0.96
C SER A 362 -11.93 9.08 -0.03
N ALA A 363 -13.13 9.53 0.35
CA ALA A 363 -13.33 10.66 1.25
C ALA A 363 -13.02 10.32 2.72
N ASP A 364 -13.17 9.05 3.11
CA ASP A 364 -12.95 8.60 4.49
C ASP A 364 -11.47 8.41 4.82
N VAL A 365 -10.58 8.37 3.81
CA VAL A 365 -9.15 8.11 4.00
C VAL A 365 -8.47 9.32 4.65
N PRO A 366 -7.97 9.20 5.88
CA PRO A 366 -7.30 10.31 6.54
C PRO A 366 -5.83 10.43 6.12
N PRO A 367 -5.23 11.61 6.25
CA PRO A 367 -3.78 11.73 6.29
C PRO A 367 -3.21 10.97 7.49
N ILE A 368 -1.98 10.47 7.33
CA ILE A 368 -1.23 9.81 8.38
C ILE A 368 -0.51 10.89 9.20
N ILE A 369 -1.05 11.21 10.38
CA ILE A 369 -0.51 12.21 11.31
C ILE A 369 -0.64 11.64 12.73
N ALA A 370 0.46 11.67 13.49
CA ALA A 370 0.47 11.25 14.89
C ALA A 370 -0.53 12.06 15.72
N PRO A 371 -1.25 11.46 16.69
CA PRO A 371 -2.25 12.14 17.50
C PRO A 371 -1.76 13.47 18.09
N ALA A 372 -0.56 13.52 18.67
CA ALA A 372 -0.04 14.74 19.29
C ALA A 372 0.32 15.86 18.29
N LEU A 373 0.54 15.52 17.01
CA LEU A 373 0.81 16.45 15.91
C LEU A 373 -0.46 16.95 15.20
N ARG A 374 -1.61 16.35 15.49
CA ARG A 374 -2.85 16.56 14.75
C ARG A 374 -3.66 17.73 15.32
N GLY A 375 -4.18 18.56 14.42
CA GLY A 375 -5.09 19.65 14.76
C GLY A 375 -6.49 19.16 15.14
N ALA A 376 -7.35 20.10 15.52
CA ALA A 376 -8.74 19.80 15.85
C ALA A 376 -9.55 19.29 14.64
N GLU A 377 -9.18 19.74 13.44
CA GLU A 377 -9.78 19.30 12.19
C GLU A 377 -8.78 18.52 11.34
N ILE A 378 -9.29 17.52 10.62
CA ILE A 378 -8.53 16.71 9.66
C ILE A 378 -9.16 16.94 8.29
N PHE A 379 -8.33 17.12 7.28
CA PHE A 379 -8.78 17.43 5.92
C PHE A 379 -8.38 16.32 4.94
N ASN A 380 -9.34 15.93 4.11
CA ASN A 380 -9.12 15.20 2.88
C ASN A 380 -10.10 15.73 1.84
N THR A 381 -9.63 16.62 0.97
CA THR A 381 -10.43 17.26 -0.08
C THR A 381 -10.11 16.68 -1.46
N GLU A 382 -9.57 15.46 -1.51
CA GLU A 382 -9.14 14.83 -2.75
C GLU A 382 -10.25 14.83 -3.81
N MET A 383 -11.47 14.48 -3.42
CA MET A 383 -12.62 14.36 -4.32
C MET A 383 -13.19 15.71 -4.81
N GLU A 384 -12.68 16.83 -4.30
CA GLU A 384 -13.05 18.18 -4.77
C GLU A 384 -12.17 18.63 -5.95
N LYS A 385 -11.05 17.94 -6.21
CA LYS A 385 -10.14 18.32 -7.30
C LYS A 385 -10.81 18.08 -8.65
N LYS A 386 -10.78 19.10 -9.50
CA LYS A 386 -11.16 19.01 -10.92
C LYS A 386 -9.99 18.50 -11.76
N SER A 387 -9.45 17.34 -11.41
CA SER A 387 -8.24 16.78 -12.03
C SER A 387 -8.45 15.36 -12.57
N ILE A 388 -7.51 14.87 -13.37
CA ILE A 388 -7.52 13.53 -13.95
C ILE A 388 -7.02 12.52 -12.91
N TYR A 389 -7.61 11.31 -12.89
CA TYR A 389 -7.08 10.20 -12.11
C TYR A 389 -5.65 9.86 -12.50
N LEU A 390 -4.81 9.55 -11.51
CA LEU A 390 -3.44 9.10 -11.75
C LEU A 390 -3.45 7.84 -12.63
N THR A 391 -2.85 7.92 -13.82
CA THR A 391 -2.65 6.75 -14.68
C THR A 391 -1.51 5.93 -14.12
N GLN A 392 -1.74 4.63 -13.90
CA GLN A 392 -0.68 3.70 -13.47
C GLN A 392 0.47 3.73 -14.50
N LYS A 393 1.61 4.30 -14.13
CA LYS A 393 2.86 4.02 -14.84
C LYS A 393 3.37 2.67 -14.36
N ALA A 394 3.57 1.74 -15.29
CA ALA A 394 4.23 0.48 -14.99
C ALA A 394 5.66 0.79 -14.54
N ILE A 395 5.96 0.57 -13.27
CA ILE A 395 7.32 0.61 -12.75
C ILE A 395 7.84 -0.81 -12.79
N THR A 396 8.87 -1.03 -13.59
CA THR A 396 9.67 -2.24 -13.58
C THR A 396 10.58 -2.22 -12.36
N SER A 397 10.10 -2.67 -11.20
CA SER A 397 10.97 -2.97 -10.05
C SER A 397 11.23 -4.49 -9.98
N ASP A 398 12.51 -4.87 -9.94
CA ASP A 398 12.96 -6.27 -10.10
C ASP A 398 13.29 -6.92 -8.74
N SER A 399 12.24 -7.23 -7.97
CA SER A 399 12.33 -8.05 -6.74
C SER A 399 12.90 -9.47 -7.01
N SER A 400 12.89 -9.90 -8.28
CA SER A 400 13.43 -11.16 -8.75
C SER A 400 14.95 -11.26 -8.60
N ARG A 401 15.69 -10.14 -8.53
CA ARG A 401 17.16 -10.16 -8.33
C ARG A 401 17.59 -10.55 -6.92
N LEU A 402 16.88 -10.08 -5.90
CA LEU A 402 17.13 -10.50 -4.51
C LEU A 402 16.75 -11.97 -4.31
N HIS A 403 15.62 -12.37 -4.89
CA HIS A 403 15.20 -13.78 -4.89
C HIS A 403 16.21 -14.66 -5.63
N TYR A 404 16.73 -14.22 -6.78
CA TYR A 404 17.78 -14.92 -7.51
C TYR A 404 19.06 -15.05 -6.69
N ALA A 405 19.50 -14.00 -5.98
CA ALA A 405 20.68 -14.05 -5.12
C ALA A 405 20.53 -15.00 -3.92
N ILE A 406 19.32 -15.12 -3.35
CA ILE A 406 19.00 -16.07 -2.27
C ILE A 406 18.94 -17.50 -2.80
N VAL A 407 18.31 -17.71 -3.98
CA VAL A 407 18.10 -19.04 -4.57
C VAL A 407 19.36 -19.61 -5.23
N SER A 408 20.28 -18.76 -5.69
CA SER A 408 21.55 -19.19 -6.31
C SER A 408 22.68 -19.47 -5.32
N GLU A 409 22.40 -19.51 -4.01
CA GLU A 409 23.37 -19.62 -2.90
C GLU A 409 24.41 -18.49 -2.83
N GLY A 410 24.23 -17.40 -3.59
CA GLY A 410 25.09 -16.22 -3.54
C GLY A 410 24.90 -15.33 -2.30
N LEU A 411 23.79 -15.50 -1.58
CA LEU A 411 23.47 -14.80 -0.34
C LEU A 411 22.90 -15.77 0.69
N ASN A 412 23.70 -16.10 1.72
CA ASN A 412 23.22 -16.88 2.85
C ASN A 412 22.50 -15.96 3.86
N MET A 413 21.19 -16.16 3.99
CA MET A 413 20.34 -15.37 4.88
C MET A 413 20.67 -15.58 6.37
N ASP A 414 21.29 -16.70 6.73
CA ASP A 414 21.62 -17.05 8.13
C ASP A 414 22.82 -16.25 8.66
N ASN A 415 23.69 -15.76 7.77
CA ASN A 415 24.93 -15.06 8.13
C ASN A 415 24.84 -13.53 7.91
N LEU A 416 23.64 -13.00 7.65
CA LEU A 416 23.44 -11.57 7.34
C LEU A 416 23.93 -10.65 8.48
N GLY A 417 23.83 -11.10 9.73
CA GLY A 417 24.28 -10.37 10.91
C GLY A 417 25.81 -10.37 11.10
N GLU A 418 26.53 -11.24 10.40
CA GLU A 418 28.00 -11.33 10.44
C GLU A 418 28.67 -10.58 9.28
N MET A 419 27.88 -10.12 8.30
CA MET A 419 28.38 -9.37 7.15
C MET A 419 28.82 -7.97 7.53
N ASP A 420 29.99 -7.55 7.07
CA ASP A 420 30.44 -6.19 7.27
C ASP A 420 29.61 -5.17 6.46
N VAL A 421 29.67 -3.92 6.91
CA VAL A 421 28.88 -2.82 6.34
C VAL A 421 29.20 -2.60 4.85
N ALA A 422 30.42 -2.90 4.39
CA ALA A 422 30.83 -2.75 2.99
C ALA A 422 30.21 -3.84 2.10
N SER A 423 30.13 -5.07 2.60
CA SER A 423 29.56 -6.23 1.92
C SER A 423 28.04 -6.12 1.83
N LEU A 424 27.38 -5.69 2.91
CA LEU A 424 25.95 -5.35 2.90
C LEU A 424 25.67 -4.21 1.90
N LYS A 425 26.59 -3.25 1.77
CA LYS A 425 26.48 -2.15 0.79
C LYS A 425 26.64 -2.60 -0.66
N SER A 426 27.58 -3.49 -0.92
CA SER A 426 27.78 -4.09 -2.25
C SER A 426 26.58 -4.94 -2.66
N LEU A 427 26.08 -5.80 -1.77
CA LEU A 427 24.90 -6.65 -2.00
C LEU A 427 23.65 -5.81 -2.30
N ALA A 428 23.45 -4.74 -1.51
CA ALA A 428 22.40 -3.79 -1.75
C ALA A 428 22.55 -3.15 -3.15
N GLY A 429 23.72 -2.63 -3.52
CA GLY A 429 23.98 -2.06 -4.84
C GLY A 429 23.73 -3.03 -6.01
N GLN A 430 24.13 -4.29 -5.88
CA GLN A 430 23.87 -5.35 -6.87
C GLN A 430 22.39 -5.66 -7.04
N CYS A 431 21.64 -5.59 -5.94
CA CYS A 431 20.19 -5.65 -5.93
C CYS A 431 19.53 -4.32 -6.34
N THR A 432 20.27 -3.34 -6.87
CA THR A 432 19.82 -1.96 -7.13
C THR A 432 19.18 -1.26 -5.92
N ILE A 433 19.64 -1.55 -4.71
CA ILE A 433 19.27 -0.90 -3.45
C ILE A 433 20.32 0.17 -3.15
N GLU A 434 19.97 1.44 -3.32
CA GLU A 434 20.80 2.53 -2.82
C GLU A 434 20.62 2.68 -1.30
N LEU A 435 21.69 2.45 -0.56
CA LEU A 435 21.65 2.43 0.89
C LEU A 435 21.71 3.80 1.54
N PRO A 436 21.15 3.91 2.77
CA PRO A 436 21.77 4.61 3.87
C PRO A 436 22.73 5.79 3.74
N SER A 437 22.46 6.94 3.10
CA SER A 437 23.08 8.17 3.65
C SER A 437 22.23 8.61 4.86
N ASN A 438 22.88 8.83 6.00
CA ASN A 438 22.31 9.02 7.35
C ASN A 438 21.17 10.06 7.43
N SER A 439 19.93 9.66 7.16
CA SER A 439 18.81 10.59 7.25
C SER A 439 18.45 10.88 8.70
N SER A 440 18.63 12.13 9.14
CA SER A 440 18.32 12.59 10.49
C SER A 440 16.93 13.24 10.68
N LYS A 441 16.01 13.12 9.70
CA LYS A 441 14.72 13.83 9.70
C LYS A 441 13.54 12.85 9.68
N CYS A 442 12.60 13.02 10.61
CA CYS A 442 11.35 12.26 10.71
C CYS A 442 10.31 12.71 9.65
N THR A 443 9.44 11.81 9.23
CA THR A 443 8.18 12.13 8.51
C THR A 443 7.18 12.70 9.51
N VAL A 444 6.67 13.91 9.24
CA VAL A 444 5.68 14.58 10.13
C VAL A 444 4.25 14.18 9.75
N ALA A 445 3.96 14.16 8.45
CA ALA A 445 2.66 13.83 7.92
C ALA A 445 2.80 13.24 6.50
N SER A 446 1.86 12.38 6.11
CA SER A 446 1.73 11.91 4.74
C SER A 446 0.27 11.79 4.32
N LYS A 447 -0.02 12.00 3.04
CA LYS A 447 -1.38 11.92 2.48
C LYS A 447 -1.40 10.94 1.32
N PHE A 448 -2.47 10.16 1.23
CA PHE A 448 -2.72 9.30 0.08
C PHE A 448 -3.38 10.10 -1.06
N LEU A 449 -2.88 9.92 -2.29
CA LEU A 449 -3.36 10.64 -3.48
C LEU A 449 -4.18 9.71 -4.36
N PHE A 450 -5.39 10.14 -4.73
CA PHE A 450 -6.27 9.41 -5.66
C PHE A 450 -6.29 10.08 -7.05
N LEU A 451 -6.16 11.40 -7.08
CA LEU A 451 -6.07 12.23 -8.26
C LEU A 451 -4.65 12.79 -8.38
N GLN A 452 -4.37 13.45 -9.51
CA GLN A 452 -3.10 14.13 -9.68
C GLN A 452 -2.81 15.07 -8.50
N GLU A 453 -1.57 15.04 -8.01
CA GLU A 453 -1.13 15.89 -6.91
C GLU A 453 -1.34 17.35 -7.25
N SER A 454 -1.75 18.12 -6.25
CA SER A 454 -1.86 19.57 -6.35
C SER A 454 -1.56 20.23 -5.00
N VAL A 455 -1.45 21.55 -5.01
CA VAL A 455 -1.28 22.35 -3.77
C VAL A 455 -2.41 22.15 -2.75
N GLN A 456 -3.55 21.61 -3.18
CA GLN A 456 -4.66 21.24 -2.30
C GLN A 456 -4.27 20.11 -1.33
N ASP A 457 -3.37 19.21 -1.72
CA ASP A 457 -2.84 18.14 -0.86
C ASP A 457 -1.96 18.69 0.24
N ALA A 458 -1.05 19.60 -0.14
CA ALA A 458 -0.20 20.30 0.80
C ALA A 458 -1.05 21.14 1.77
N ALA A 459 -2.11 21.79 1.30
CA ALA A 459 -3.05 22.54 2.13
C ALA A 459 -3.81 21.63 3.11
N ASP A 460 -4.28 20.46 2.67
CA ASP A 460 -4.94 19.48 3.55
C ASP A 460 -4.01 19.04 4.68
N LEU A 461 -2.76 18.71 4.36
CA LEU A 461 -1.76 18.34 5.37
C LEU A 461 -1.47 19.51 6.31
N TYR A 462 -1.24 20.70 5.75
CA TYR A 462 -0.90 21.90 6.52
C TYR A 462 -2.00 22.28 7.51
N LEU A 463 -3.27 22.25 7.09
CA LEU A 463 -4.43 22.56 7.92
C LEU A 463 -4.75 21.46 8.95
N SER A 464 -4.31 20.22 8.70
CA SER A 464 -4.51 19.09 9.63
C SER A 464 -3.48 19.05 10.77
N LEU A 465 -2.47 19.94 10.76
CA LEU A 465 -1.44 20.02 11.79
C LEU A 465 -1.91 20.88 12.97
N LYS A 466 -1.55 20.45 14.19
CA LYS A 466 -1.84 21.20 15.43
C LYS A 466 -1.16 22.57 15.45
N TYR A 467 0.13 22.56 15.12
CA TYR A 467 0.94 23.76 15.03
C TYR A 467 1.51 23.82 13.61
N PRO A 468 0.98 24.71 12.75
CA PRO A 468 1.57 24.93 11.45
C PRO A 468 3.04 25.36 11.59
N PRO A 469 3.96 24.84 10.76
CA PRO A 469 5.38 25.13 10.88
C PRO A 469 5.66 26.60 10.57
N THR A 470 6.63 27.19 11.27
CA THR A 470 7.04 28.59 11.01
C THR A 470 7.43 28.79 9.54
N LEU A 471 8.18 27.82 8.99
CA LEU A 471 8.61 27.77 7.61
C LEU A 471 8.17 26.47 6.96
N PHE A 472 7.45 26.57 5.84
CA PHE A 472 7.12 25.44 4.99
C PHE A 472 7.80 25.58 3.64
N VAL A 473 8.72 24.67 3.32
CA VAL A 473 9.44 24.64 2.04
C VAL A 473 8.77 23.62 1.13
N CYS A 474 8.33 24.04 -0.07
CA CYS A 474 7.66 23.16 -1.04
C CYS A 474 7.87 23.62 -2.48
N ASP A 475 7.53 22.77 -3.44
CA ASP A 475 7.72 22.99 -4.88
C ASP A 475 6.95 24.19 -5.43
N THR A 476 5.72 24.41 -4.96
CA THR A 476 4.82 25.46 -5.50
C THR A 476 4.29 26.38 -4.39
N PRO A 477 5.16 27.16 -3.75
CA PRO A 477 4.79 27.96 -2.56
C PRO A 477 3.75 29.03 -2.87
N CYS A 478 3.88 29.72 -4.01
CA CYS A 478 2.91 30.72 -4.46
C CYS A 478 1.54 30.13 -4.80
N GLY A 479 1.51 28.88 -5.30
CA GLY A 479 0.28 28.17 -5.59
C GLY A 479 -0.44 27.77 -4.31
N LEU A 480 0.32 27.30 -3.31
CA LEU A 480 -0.21 26.95 -2.00
C LEU A 480 -0.76 28.17 -1.25
N ALA A 481 0.00 29.26 -1.16
CA ALA A 481 -0.45 30.49 -0.52
C ALA A 481 -1.76 31.01 -1.16
N ARG A 482 -1.79 31.11 -2.50
CA ARG A 482 -3.00 31.53 -3.23
C ARG A 482 -4.17 30.57 -3.02
N HIS A 483 -3.92 29.26 -2.99
CA HIS A 483 -4.97 28.28 -2.73
C HIS A 483 -5.55 28.47 -1.32
N MET A 484 -4.71 28.69 -0.32
CA MET A 484 -5.12 28.97 1.06
C MET A 484 -5.88 30.30 1.18
N ASP A 485 -5.44 31.36 0.51
CA ASP A 485 -6.15 32.66 0.46
C ASP A 485 -7.58 32.52 -0.09
N LEU A 486 -7.77 31.63 -1.08
CA LEU A 486 -9.08 31.37 -1.68
C LEU A 486 -9.94 30.38 -0.88
N ARG A 487 -9.32 29.35 -0.33
CA ARG A 487 -10.00 28.25 0.38
C ARG A 487 -10.41 28.65 1.79
N CYS A 488 -9.54 29.34 2.51
CA CYS A 488 -9.71 29.69 3.90
C CYS A 488 -9.14 31.10 4.17
N PRO A 489 -9.82 32.16 3.68
CA PRO A 489 -9.30 33.54 3.73
C PRO A 489 -9.02 34.04 5.15
N ASP A 490 -9.84 33.67 6.13
CA ASP A 490 -9.65 34.08 7.53
C ASP A 490 -8.38 33.45 8.14
N ILE A 491 -8.15 32.15 7.85
CA ILE A 491 -6.94 31.44 8.25
C ILE A 491 -5.72 32.07 7.57
N ALA A 492 -5.78 32.27 6.25
CA ALA A 492 -4.68 32.85 5.49
C ALA A 492 -4.30 34.26 6.01
N LYS A 493 -5.31 35.10 6.27
CA LYS A 493 -5.13 36.41 6.89
C LYS A 493 -4.53 36.32 8.28
N HIS A 494 -4.88 35.29 9.06
CA HIS A 494 -4.22 35.02 10.33
C HIS A 494 -2.73 34.68 10.14
N LEU A 495 -2.40 33.74 9.26
CA LEU A 495 -1.04 33.20 9.14
C LEU A 495 -0.04 34.19 8.53
N TRP A 496 -0.44 34.96 7.52
CA TRP A 496 0.48 35.83 6.77
C TRP A 496 -0.05 37.22 6.39
N ASP A 497 -1.30 37.56 6.75
CA ASP A 497 -1.90 38.86 6.44
C ASP A 497 -1.72 39.22 4.94
N ASP A 498 -1.18 40.40 4.64
CA ASP A 498 -0.92 40.84 3.26
C ASP A 498 0.30 40.20 2.59
N ASN A 499 1.05 39.35 3.28
CA ASN A 499 2.32 38.83 2.76
C ASN A 499 2.16 37.58 1.89
N ALA A 500 0.98 36.97 1.82
CA ALA A 500 0.74 35.76 1.03
C ALA A 500 1.80 34.66 1.26
N GLY A 501 2.20 34.44 2.52
CA GLY A 501 3.24 33.49 2.91
C GLY A 501 4.69 33.88 2.58
N CYS A 502 4.94 35.05 2.00
CA CYS A 502 6.28 35.56 1.71
C CYS A 502 6.93 36.23 2.93
N PHE A 503 8.26 36.44 2.86
CA PHE A 503 8.98 37.17 3.91
C PHE A 503 8.60 38.65 3.98
N GLU A 504 8.21 39.26 2.85
CA GLU A 504 7.66 40.61 2.77
C GLU A 504 6.45 40.64 1.82
N LYS A 505 5.69 41.74 1.84
CA LYS A 505 4.53 41.93 0.98
C LYS A 505 4.92 41.92 -0.50
N PRO A 506 4.39 41.00 -1.32
CA PRO A 506 4.71 40.93 -2.74
C PRO A 506 4.13 42.15 -3.49
N GLN A 507 4.97 42.79 -4.31
CA GLN A 507 4.63 43.98 -5.11
C GLN A 507 5.10 43.81 -6.56
N PHE A 508 4.26 44.16 -7.54
CA PHE A 508 4.56 43.95 -8.96
C PHE A 508 5.64 44.89 -9.50
N ASP A 509 5.72 46.09 -8.95
CA ASP A 509 6.61 47.18 -9.34
C ASP A 509 7.95 47.18 -8.58
N ARG A 510 8.13 46.26 -7.63
CA ARG A 510 9.31 46.18 -6.77
C ARG A 510 9.93 44.79 -6.78
N LYS A 511 11.25 44.73 -6.68
CA LYS A 511 11.99 43.47 -6.48
C LYS A 511 12.03 43.09 -4.99
N PRO A 512 12.00 41.78 -4.67
CA PRO A 512 12.11 41.33 -3.30
C PRO A 512 13.47 41.67 -2.69
N ASN A 513 13.47 41.93 -1.39
CA ASN A 513 14.62 42.26 -0.56
C ASN A 513 14.94 41.07 0.32
N VAL A 514 16.19 41.01 0.74
CA VAL A 514 16.60 40.07 1.78
C VAL A 514 16.00 40.56 3.11
N VAL A 515 15.35 39.66 3.84
CA VAL A 515 14.65 39.90 5.10
C VAL A 515 15.31 39.09 6.21
N ASN A 516 15.56 39.76 7.32
CA ASN A 516 16.02 39.15 8.56
C ASN A 516 14.82 38.51 9.29
N VAL A 517 14.86 37.19 9.50
CA VAL A 517 13.80 36.40 10.12
C VAL A 517 14.40 35.51 11.21
N PRO A 518 14.75 36.05 12.39
CA PRO A 518 15.41 35.28 13.44
C PRO A 518 14.55 34.11 13.98
N GLU A 519 13.24 34.18 13.83
CA GLU A 519 12.30 33.16 14.31
C GLU A 519 12.38 31.81 13.58
N ILE A 520 12.93 31.75 12.35
CA ILE A 520 13.11 30.48 11.63
C ILE A 520 14.38 29.73 12.01
N VAL A 521 15.30 30.40 12.74
CA VAL A 521 16.53 29.76 13.21
C VAL A 521 16.14 28.57 14.10
N PRO A 522 16.55 27.33 13.73
CA PRO A 522 16.24 26.15 14.51
C PRO A 522 16.77 26.29 15.93
N THR A 523 16.05 25.73 16.89
CA THR A 523 16.39 25.86 18.32
C THR A 523 17.82 25.40 18.63
N GLU A 524 18.36 24.43 17.90
CA GLU A 524 19.75 23.94 18.03
C GLU A 524 20.84 24.99 17.73
N TYR A 525 20.50 26.06 17.01
CA TYR A 525 21.41 27.15 16.67
C TYR A 525 21.14 28.44 17.48
N ARG A 526 20.20 28.41 18.44
CA ARG A 526 19.86 29.58 19.25
C ARG A 526 20.80 29.70 20.46
N PRO A 527 21.22 30.93 20.82
CA PRO A 527 22.14 31.17 21.94
C PRO A 527 21.50 31.00 23.32
N ALA A 528 20.16 31.01 23.42
CA ALA A 528 19.44 30.86 24.68
C ALA A 528 18.29 29.86 24.54
N ASN A 529 18.03 29.11 25.61
CA ASN A 529 16.87 28.21 25.70
C ASN A 529 15.58 29.03 25.58
N VAL A 530 14.71 28.63 24.66
CA VAL A 530 13.39 29.25 24.49
C VAL A 530 12.49 28.75 25.61
N ALA A 531 11.97 29.66 26.45
CA ALA A 531 10.92 29.34 27.40
C ALA A 531 9.68 28.92 26.62
N LEU A 532 9.26 27.67 26.78
CA LEU A 532 8.05 27.18 26.14
C LEU A 532 6.83 27.69 26.90
N VAL A 533 5.84 28.14 26.14
CA VAL A 533 4.53 28.51 26.69
C VAL A 533 3.75 27.23 27.02
N ASN A 534 2.75 27.32 27.91
CA ASN A 534 1.85 26.19 28.14
C ASN A 534 0.96 25.98 26.89
N PRO A 535 0.81 24.75 26.36
CA PRO A 535 -0.04 24.43 25.21
C PRO A 535 -1.46 25.03 25.30
N GLU A 536 -2.06 25.10 26.49
CA GLU A 536 -3.42 25.64 26.69
C GLU A 536 -3.51 27.15 26.48
N SER A 537 -2.37 27.85 26.54
CA SER A 537 -2.29 29.31 26.35
C SER A 537 -1.86 29.72 24.95
N VAL A 538 -1.56 28.77 24.07
CA VAL A 538 -1.17 29.04 22.68
C VAL A 538 -2.45 29.21 21.85
N PRO A 539 -2.65 30.36 21.18
CA PRO A 539 -3.79 30.53 20.29
C PRO A 539 -3.83 29.46 19.19
N ASP A 540 -5.03 29.14 18.71
CA ASP A 540 -5.18 28.23 17.57
C ASP A 540 -4.36 28.73 16.37
N LEU A 541 -3.67 27.79 15.70
CA LEU A 541 -2.76 28.04 14.57
C LEU A 541 -1.45 28.77 14.89
N ASP A 542 -1.28 29.31 16.10
CA ASP A 542 -0.02 29.91 16.55
C ASP A 542 1.01 28.83 16.91
N HIS A 543 2.28 29.14 16.73
CA HIS A 543 3.37 28.20 16.93
C HIS A 543 4.01 28.53 18.27
N PRO A 544 4.16 27.56 19.19
CA PRO A 544 4.58 27.84 20.57
C PRO A 544 5.92 28.57 20.72
N ILE A 545 6.78 28.51 19.71
CA ILE A 545 8.11 29.17 19.70
C ILE A 545 8.13 30.50 18.93
N SER A 546 7.36 30.63 17.86
CA SER A 546 7.49 31.71 16.87
C SER A 546 6.23 32.55 16.72
N GLY A 547 5.19 32.26 17.50
CA GLY A 547 3.93 33.00 17.50
C GLY A 547 3.17 32.82 16.20
N ARG A 548 2.59 33.91 15.69
CA ARG A 548 1.60 33.88 14.61
C ARG A 548 2.16 33.71 13.20
N ARG A 549 3.28 34.35 12.87
CA ARG A 549 3.72 34.53 11.46
C ARG A 549 4.22 33.23 10.83
N ARG A 550 3.75 32.94 9.60
CA ARG A 550 4.14 31.77 8.81
C ARG A 550 4.71 32.15 7.45
N TYR A 551 5.62 31.32 6.97
CA TYR A 551 6.27 31.48 5.68
C TYR A 551 6.13 30.21 4.85
N ILE A 552 5.79 30.38 3.58
CA ILE A 552 5.71 29.31 2.59
C ILE A 552 6.66 29.69 1.46
N VAL A 553 7.72 28.92 1.26
CA VAL A 553 8.82 29.27 0.35
C VAL A 553 9.24 28.08 -0.51
N GLY A 554 10.00 28.35 -1.56
CA GLY A 554 10.60 27.35 -2.43
C GLY A 554 12.12 27.48 -2.47
N ASP A 555 12.80 26.38 -2.80
CA ASP A 555 14.25 26.38 -3.10
C ASP A 555 14.47 26.33 -4.62
N ARG A 556 15.59 26.88 -5.09
CA ARG A 556 15.93 27.07 -6.51
C ARG A 556 16.00 25.77 -7.32
N PHE A 557 16.06 24.61 -6.71
CA PHE A 557 16.14 23.35 -7.43
C PHE A 557 14.82 22.94 -8.12
N HIS A 558 13.68 23.49 -7.69
CA HIS A 558 12.40 23.32 -8.40
C HIS A 558 12.25 24.26 -9.61
N ALA A 559 13.25 25.11 -9.88
CA ALA A 559 13.23 26.13 -10.93
C ALA A 559 13.89 25.70 -12.25
N SER A 560 14.24 24.42 -12.44
CA SER A 560 14.97 23.96 -13.64
C SER A 560 14.23 24.20 -14.98
N THR A 561 12.97 24.62 -14.94
CA THR A 561 12.16 24.99 -16.10
C THR A 561 11.40 26.32 -15.96
N ASP A 562 11.76 27.17 -14.99
CA ASP A 562 11.06 28.44 -14.70
C ASP A 562 9.52 28.28 -14.63
N PRO A 563 9.00 27.44 -13.72
CA PRO A 563 7.56 27.12 -13.66
C PRO A 563 6.69 28.30 -13.20
N HIS A 564 7.30 29.42 -12.82
CA HIS A 564 6.65 30.55 -12.17
C HIS A 564 6.06 31.52 -13.20
N LYS A 565 4.73 31.53 -13.30
CA LYS A 565 3.98 32.33 -14.29
C LYS A 565 3.88 33.83 -13.97
N SER A 566 4.37 34.29 -12.81
CA SER A 566 4.21 35.67 -12.32
C SER A 566 5.50 36.21 -11.69
N PRO A 567 5.84 37.50 -11.90
CA PRO A 567 6.97 38.15 -11.23
C PRO A 567 6.89 38.09 -9.70
N LEU A 568 5.68 38.04 -9.13
CA LEU A 568 5.48 37.95 -7.69
C LEU A 568 5.97 36.63 -7.08
N CYS A 569 6.10 35.57 -7.89
CA CYS A 569 6.61 34.29 -7.41
C CYS A 569 8.03 34.39 -6.85
N ALA A 570 8.82 35.38 -7.29
CA ALA A 570 10.18 35.60 -6.79
C ALA A 570 10.22 35.89 -5.28
N TYR A 571 9.13 36.41 -4.69
CA TYR A 571 9.05 36.70 -3.24
C TYR A 571 9.02 35.45 -2.35
N HIS A 572 8.81 34.27 -2.94
CA HIS A 572 8.84 32.99 -2.24
C HIS A 572 10.21 32.29 -2.26
N ASP A 573 11.28 32.91 -2.79
CA ASP A 573 12.62 32.29 -2.76
C ASP A 573 13.14 32.26 -1.32
N ILE A 574 13.48 31.07 -0.81
CA ILE A 574 14.06 30.88 0.52
C ILE A 574 15.33 31.72 0.73
N LYS A 575 16.07 32.04 -0.34
CA LYS A 575 17.29 32.84 -0.30
C LYS A 575 17.06 34.32 -0.01
N LEU A 576 15.80 34.75 0.03
CA LEU A 576 15.42 36.06 0.55
C LEU A 576 15.48 36.10 2.08
N CYS A 577 15.74 35.00 2.77
CA CYS A 577 16.00 35.00 4.20
C CYS A 577 17.51 35.01 4.51
N GLU A 578 17.95 35.94 5.37
CA GLU A 578 19.36 35.97 5.84
C GLU A 578 19.78 34.67 6.55
N GLN A 579 18.83 34.05 7.26
CA GLN A 579 19.01 32.84 8.05
C GLN A 579 18.92 31.56 7.22
N GLU A 580 18.76 31.64 5.89
CA GLU A 580 18.62 30.47 4.99
C GLU A 580 19.70 29.41 5.22
N ARG A 581 20.94 29.81 5.48
CA ARG A 581 22.06 28.89 5.71
C ARG A 581 21.92 28.03 6.96
N SER A 582 21.07 28.43 7.91
CA SER A 582 20.72 27.60 9.08
C SER A 582 19.79 26.43 8.72
N ILE A 583 19.22 26.46 7.51
CA ILE A 583 18.27 25.48 7.00
C ILE A 583 18.99 24.57 6.01
N LYS A 584 19.19 23.31 6.38
CA LYS A 584 19.83 22.31 5.51
C LYS A 584 18.83 21.81 4.43
N THR A 585 18.69 22.55 3.32
CA THR A 585 17.74 22.24 2.21
C THR A 585 18.28 21.23 1.20
N THR A 586 19.56 21.32 0.82
CA THR A 586 20.23 20.46 -0.19
C THR A 586 20.25 18.96 0.14
N TYR A 587 19.97 18.58 1.40
CA TYR A 587 19.92 17.18 1.83
C TYR A 587 18.57 16.49 1.56
N GLN A 588 17.55 17.24 1.14
CA GLN A 588 16.19 16.73 0.96
C GLN A 588 16.00 16.01 -0.39
N GLU A 589 16.54 16.53 -1.50
CA GLU A 589 16.34 15.94 -2.83
C GLU A 589 16.94 14.53 -2.97
N SER A 590 18.17 14.35 -2.48
CA SER A 590 18.82 13.03 -2.46
C SER A 590 18.06 12.01 -1.61
N LYS A 591 17.30 12.47 -0.60
CA LYS A 591 16.48 11.61 0.26
C LYS A 591 15.09 11.35 -0.30
N ASN A 592 14.46 12.34 -0.90
CA ASN A 592 13.17 12.23 -1.56
C ASN A 592 13.27 11.21 -2.69
N HIS A 593 14.31 11.31 -3.53
CA HIS A 593 14.64 10.30 -4.53
C HIS A 593 14.71 8.88 -3.92
N ARG A 594 15.33 8.75 -2.74
CA ARG A 594 15.56 7.48 -2.05
C ARG A 594 14.33 6.90 -1.34
N LYS A 595 13.52 7.72 -0.67
CA LYS A 595 12.20 7.33 -0.13
C LYS A 595 11.28 6.88 -1.26
N ASN A 596 11.29 7.63 -2.36
CA ASN A 596 10.54 7.28 -3.56
C ASN A 596 11.03 5.95 -4.12
N PHE A 597 12.34 5.68 -4.16
CA PHE A 597 12.89 4.41 -4.60
C PHE A 597 12.48 3.21 -3.72
N LEU A 598 12.55 3.33 -2.39
CA LEU A 598 12.10 2.27 -1.47
C LEU A 598 10.61 1.98 -1.61
N ARG A 599 9.79 3.03 -1.76
CA ARG A 599 8.34 2.92 -1.95
C ARG A 599 7.96 2.41 -3.34
N LEU A 600 8.74 2.72 -4.38
CA LEU A 600 8.57 2.21 -5.74
C LEU A 600 8.74 0.69 -5.83
N ARG A 601 9.45 0.06 -4.89
CA ARG A 601 9.53 -1.41 -4.80
C ARG A 601 8.21 -2.07 -4.37
N SER A 602 7.26 -1.30 -3.84
CA SER A 602 5.91 -1.80 -3.55
C SER A 602 4.99 -1.86 -4.79
N SER A 603 5.53 -1.71 -6.02
CA SER A 603 4.74 -1.35 -7.20
C SER A 603 3.75 -2.42 -7.72
N THR A 604 2.48 -2.03 -7.72
CA THR A 604 1.35 -2.35 -8.65
C THR A 604 0.51 -3.61 -8.50
N MET A 605 0.86 -4.58 -7.65
CA MET A 605 0.08 -5.84 -7.53
C MET A 605 -0.80 -5.95 -6.27
N GLN A 606 -0.84 -4.93 -5.41
CA GLN A 606 -1.47 -5.02 -4.09
C GLN A 606 -2.78 -4.23 -3.99
N SER A 607 -3.66 -4.69 -3.08
CA SER A 607 -4.89 -4.02 -2.65
C SER A 607 -4.61 -2.63 -2.07
N PHE A 608 -5.60 -1.74 -2.06
CA PHE A 608 -5.46 -0.43 -1.43
C PHE A 608 -5.08 -0.59 0.06
N LEU A 609 -5.74 -1.54 0.75
CA LEU A 609 -5.51 -1.85 2.16
C LEU A 609 -4.03 -2.10 2.48
N VAL A 610 -3.44 -3.03 1.74
CA VAL A 610 -2.04 -3.44 1.90
C VAL A 610 -1.11 -2.27 1.65
N HIS A 611 -1.41 -1.49 0.61
CA HIS A 611 -0.58 -0.37 0.24
C HIS A 611 -0.64 0.80 1.23
N PHE A 612 -1.84 1.12 1.74
CA PHE A 612 -2.01 2.13 2.78
C PHE A 612 -1.22 1.76 4.03
N LEU A 613 -1.40 0.52 4.51
CA LEU A 613 -0.75 0.06 5.72
C LEU A 613 0.77 -0.06 5.56
N TYR A 614 1.26 -0.47 4.39
CA TYR A 614 2.69 -0.44 4.10
C TYR A 614 3.26 0.96 4.28
N ASN A 615 2.66 1.98 3.66
CA ASN A 615 3.17 3.36 3.78
C ASN A 615 3.07 3.87 5.22
N TYR A 616 1.99 3.55 5.94
CA TYR A 616 1.84 3.82 7.37
C TYR A 616 2.98 3.23 8.21
N LEU A 617 3.29 1.94 8.03
CA LEU A 617 4.36 1.26 8.76
C LEU A 617 5.74 1.77 8.37
N MET A 618 5.97 2.04 7.08
CA MET A 618 7.25 2.58 6.62
C MET A 618 7.52 3.97 7.20
N ASP A 619 6.49 4.82 7.33
CA ASP A 619 6.62 6.11 8.00
C ASP A 619 6.93 5.94 9.49
N TYR A 620 6.26 5.00 10.16
CA TYR A 620 6.52 4.68 11.56
C TYR A 620 7.96 4.16 11.78
N TYR A 621 8.38 3.09 11.10
CA TYR A 621 9.71 2.49 11.27
C TYR A 621 10.85 3.43 10.90
N HIS A 622 10.66 4.25 9.85
CA HIS A 622 11.62 5.29 9.49
C HIS A 622 11.80 6.30 10.63
N ASN A 623 10.70 6.69 11.27
CA ASN A 623 10.74 7.60 12.40
C ASN A 623 11.35 6.96 13.65
N GLU A 624 10.95 5.74 13.98
CA GLU A 624 11.44 4.97 15.13
C GLU A 624 12.97 4.87 15.10
N GLN A 625 13.55 4.44 13.98
CA GLN A 625 15.01 4.35 13.82
C GLN A 625 15.73 5.69 14.06
N ILE A 626 15.11 6.81 13.66
CA ILE A 626 15.69 8.15 13.85
C ILE A 626 15.59 8.55 15.32
N VAL A 627 14.45 8.30 15.94
CA VAL A 627 14.18 8.64 17.35
C VAL A 627 15.06 7.81 18.27
N GLU A 628 15.21 6.51 18.04
CA GLU A 628 16.12 5.64 18.78
C GLU A 628 17.56 6.16 18.68
N LYS A 629 18.02 6.50 17.47
CA LYS A 629 19.34 7.08 17.28
C LYS A 629 19.50 8.44 17.97
N GLN A 630 18.45 9.26 18.02
CA GLN A 630 18.47 10.52 18.77
C GLN A 630 18.61 10.24 20.27
N LEU A 631 17.86 9.29 20.80
CA LEU A 631 17.88 8.86 22.20
C LEU A 631 19.26 8.31 22.58
N GLU A 632 19.79 7.33 21.84
CA GLU A 632 21.12 6.74 22.06
C GLU A 632 22.23 7.79 22.06
N ASN A 633 22.10 8.83 21.24
CA ASN A 633 23.09 9.91 21.22
C ASN A 633 22.98 10.84 22.42
N LEU A 634 21.77 11.09 22.93
CA LEU A 634 21.55 11.87 24.15
C LEU A 634 22.01 11.10 25.39
N GLU A 635 21.73 9.80 25.45
CA GLU A 635 22.08 8.93 26.58
C GLU A 635 23.59 8.88 26.85
N LYS A 636 24.43 9.06 25.82
CA LYS A 636 25.89 9.14 25.94
C LYS A 636 26.38 10.32 26.80
N PHE A 637 25.54 11.33 26.99
CA PHE A 637 25.89 12.56 27.72
C PHE A 637 25.19 12.68 29.08
N LEU A 638 24.45 11.65 29.52
CA LEU A 638 23.79 11.65 30.82
C LEU A 638 24.79 11.50 31.98
N GLY A 639 24.59 12.30 33.03
CA GLY A 639 25.24 12.13 34.32
C GLY A 639 24.55 11.08 35.21
N ASN A 640 25.15 10.79 36.37
CA ASN A 640 24.60 9.80 37.31
C ASN A 640 23.20 10.18 37.79
N GLY A 641 22.24 9.28 37.59
CA GLY A 641 20.84 9.45 38.02
C GLY A 641 19.97 10.26 37.05
N GLN A 642 20.54 10.77 35.97
CA GLN A 642 19.79 11.50 34.94
C GLN A 642 19.11 10.53 33.97
N LYS A 643 17.92 10.89 33.48
CA LYS A 643 17.18 10.13 32.47
C LYS A 643 16.66 11.05 31.37
N VAL A 644 16.56 10.52 30.15
CA VAL A 644 15.85 11.22 29.08
C VAL A 644 14.35 11.00 29.25
N VAL A 645 13.58 12.08 29.23
CA VAL A 645 12.12 12.07 29.23
C VAL A 645 11.58 12.90 28.06
N ARG A 646 10.29 12.78 27.79
CA ARG A 646 9.57 13.61 26.81
C ARG A 646 8.89 14.77 27.53
N ASP A 647 9.14 16.01 27.10
CA ASP A 647 8.40 17.18 27.60
C ASP A 647 6.95 17.19 27.08
N ILE A 648 6.18 18.19 27.50
CA ILE A 648 4.79 18.43 27.08
C ILE A 648 4.60 18.60 25.56
N TYR A 649 5.68 18.82 24.81
CA TYR A 649 5.69 18.89 23.35
C TYR A 649 6.37 17.67 22.72
N HIS A 650 6.56 16.59 23.47
CA HIS A 650 7.24 15.37 23.03
C HIS A 650 8.71 15.58 22.61
N ARG A 651 9.41 16.60 23.11
CA ARG A 651 10.86 16.73 22.90
C ARG A 651 11.63 16.01 24.01
N PHE A 652 12.82 15.54 23.71
CA PHE A 652 13.72 14.97 24.69
C PHE A 652 14.25 16.06 25.62
N THR A 653 14.04 15.88 26.91
CA THR A 653 14.62 16.66 28.00
C THR A 653 15.30 15.74 28.99
N ILE A 654 16.24 16.28 29.76
CA ILE A 654 16.95 15.53 30.80
C ILE A 654 16.33 15.89 32.14
N GLU A 655 15.88 14.87 32.88
CA GLU A 655 15.45 14.96 34.28
C GLU A 655 16.53 14.44 35.23
#